data_AF-A0A9X3MPU0-F1
#
_entry.id   AF-A0A9X3MPU0-F1
#
_cell.length_a   1.000
_cell.length_b   1.000
_cell.length_c   1.000
_cell.angle_alpha   90.00
_cell.angle_beta   90.00
_cell.angle_gamma   90.00
#
_symmetry.space_group_name_H-M   'P 1'
#
loop_
_entity.id
_entity.type
_entity.pdbx_description
1 polymer ?
#
loop_
_entity_poly.entity_id
_entity_poly.type
_entity_poly.pdbx_seq_one_letter_code
_entity_poly.pdbx_strand_id
1 'polypeptide(L)'
;MREEPPRLQRRVNDQAISLAREWRMLGRAASAVALLTSPALFFLFYSTYDWPLGWSLLAAAAGVVIFRGGVDVIAHKMIPSPALYGAEDALKEQDVMSRRRVWYWRHKFKIWFWIGAILLVVGFIVSRTKDESIADAMSNMISSIPSGIGQAAQLGATFFVFMIFNFLILFGPLVIMGIQQIKTYEPGDADWGVKLDDVRGQAEAKLEITRVVSLWQSGEEFEKAGGKRERGVLFLGAPGTGKTMLSKAIATSFNCPFVTIPGSGFAQTFIGMDAVIVRYLARKAKKMANKWGGQCIVFIDEIDAVGLRRSSLGSGYQPIQSGTIHDSHFFGPMGAMTSTGDLIDETEAWREKLFAMRAEPTPSPYPPIVTKFAAGVNKAMMPGGMMGMGGGGLALNQLLVVMDGIDEPPFMKRFRTRKFNTFLDAIYFVPQRLFGRKLRLKPPKPRKEEVYFIGACNVPLEMLDPALTRPGRMGRHIYFRTPTWEDRRDIFDLYLGKVGHEEALDTAKARDELARITNGYSPAMIDQACSLALTYAHSNDRVAFSRQDLLEAMTTVETGVAIGQQGPKHELRAIAIHEAGHAVTSHVFRENMLATRLSIKKRGETGGHHQAMAIEDRFGSWRSEEVGSLITVLGAMAAELVFYGQNGNGVGGDLGMATARASYMVGSAGMAPAPIDLSDRIPDKEAREKAEKKVVERFQELGTKLLHRSSNMDGSMFGSAVGDPGKRKLVTGLLGQSFVIAYATIRLNKDATERIAERLIAETEMYGDDVTEMLDEARLLKPEIDVLDENAWPVI
;
A
#
# COMPACT_ATOMS: atom_id res chain seq x y z
N MET A 1 8.21 -47.83 17.11
CA MET A 1 6.78 -47.93 16.75
C MET A 1 6.13 -46.61 17.12
N ARG A 2 5.78 -45.74 16.16
CA ARG A 2 4.98 -44.55 16.44
C ARG A 2 3.52 -45.00 16.44
N GLU A 3 2.86 -44.92 17.59
CA GLU A 3 1.43 -45.21 17.69
C GLU A 3 0.67 -44.35 16.68
N GLU A 4 -0.11 -45.00 15.82
CA GLU A 4 -1.01 -44.27 14.93
C GLU A 4 -1.91 -43.36 15.78
N PRO A 5 -2.13 -42.09 15.38
CA PRO A 5 -3.06 -41.24 16.09
C PRO A 5 -4.41 -41.94 16.18
N PRO A 6 -5.16 -41.81 17.31
CA PRO A 6 -6.42 -42.48 17.49
C PRO A 6 -7.34 -42.12 16.31
N ARG A 7 -7.56 -43.09 15.42
CA ARG A 7 -8.48 -42.91 14.30
C ARG A 7 -9.84 -42.63 14.92
N LEU A 8 -10.40 -41.46 14.62
CA LEU A 8 -11.79 -41.11 14.97
C LEU A 8 -12.67 -42.33 14.69
N GLN A 9 -13.12 -43.01 15.76
CA GLN A 9 -13.89 -44.23 15.61
C GLN A 9 -15.17 -43.89 14.86
N ARG A 10 -15.34 -44.50 13.69
CA ARG A 10 -16.55 -44.39 12.87
C ARG A 10 -17.69 -45.08 13.63
N ARG A 11 -18.35 -44.39 14.57
CA ARG A 11 -19.63 -44.86 15.09
C ARG A 11 -20.67 -44.68 14.00
N VAL A 12 -20.90 -45.75 13.26
CA VAL A 12 -21.97 -45.85 12.29
C VAL A 12 -23.28 -45.85 13.06
N ASN A 13 -24.18 -44.92 12.76
CA ASN A 13 -25.50 -44.90 13.35
C ASN A 13 -26.38 -45.92 12.60
N ASP A 14 -26.59 -47.11 13.17
CA ASP A 14 -27.36 -48.19 12.54
C ASP A 14 -28.81 -47.79 12.26
N GLN A 15 -29.41 -46.93 13.11
CA GLN A 15 -30.73 -46.35 12.87
C GLN A 15 -30.74 -45.43 11.64
N ALA A 16 -29.63 -44.73 11.37
CA ALA A 16 -29.51 -43.90 10.17
C ALA A 16 -29.41 -44.75 8.89
N ILE A 17 -28.78 -45.92 8.97
CA ILE A 17 -28.68 -46.85 7.85
C ILE A 17 -30.01 -47.54 7.57
N SER A 18 -30.77 -47.93 8.59
CA SER A 18 -32.10 -48.53 8.43
C SER A 18 -33.09 -47.54 7.79
N LEU A 19 -33.16 -46.31 8.30
CA LEU A 19 -33.98 -45.24 7.73
C LEU A 19 -33.61 -44.99 6.25
N ALA A 20 -32.33 -44.99 5.90
CA ALA A 20 -31.88 -44.84 4.50
C ALA A 20 -32.29 -46.01 3.59
N ARG A 21 -32.52 -47.22 4.12
CA ARG A 21 -33.08 -48.36 3.36
C ARG A 21 -34.58 -48.22 3.18
N GLU A 22 -35.32 -47.82 4.20
CA GLU A 22 -36.76 -47.55 4.12
C GLU A 22 -37.08 -46.48 3.08
N TRP A 23 -36.30 -45.40 3.07
CA TRP A 23 -36.35 -44.36 2.04
C TRP A 23 -36.22 -44.90 0.61
N ARG A 24 -35.38 -45.92 0.41
CA ARG A 24 -35.23 -46.56 -0.90
C ARG A 24 -36.45 -47.37 -1.30
N MET A 25 -37.08 -48.07 -0.36
CA MET A 25 -38.29 -48.85 -0.62
C MET A 25 -39.45 -47.94 -0.99
N LEU A 26 -39.70 -46.90 -0.18
CA LEU A 26 -40.75 -45.92 -0.42
C LEU A 26 -40.54 -45.20 -1.75
N GLY A 27 -39.29 -44.86 -2.06
CA GLY A 27 -38.95 -44.24 -3.33
C GLY A 27 -39.19 -45.13 -4.56
N ARG A 28 -38.94 -46.45 -4.47
CA ARG A 28 -39.22 -47.40 -5.55
C ARG A 28 -40.73 -47.60 -5.73
N ALA A 29 -41.47 -47.71 -4.63
CA ALA A 29 -42.93 -47.80 -4.64
C ALA A 29 -43.56 -46.57 -5.31
N ALA A 30 -43.12 -45.36 -4.94
CA ALA A 30 -43.60 -44.12 -5.56
C ALA A 30 -43.29 -44.04 -7.06
N SER A 31 -42.12 -44.50 -7.51
CA SER A 31 -41.79 -44.58 -8.93
C SER A 31 -42.68 -45.59 -9.67
N ALA A 32 -42.97 -46.75 -9.08
CA ALA A 32 -43.83 -47.77 -9.67
C ALA A 32 -45.28 -47.27 -9.84
N VAL A 33 -45.83 -46.64 -8.80
CA VAL A 33 -47.17 -46.02 -8.84
C VAL A 33 -47.25 -44.96 -9.93
N ALA A 34 -46.26 -44.07 -10.01
CA ALA A 34 -46.22 -43.01 -11.02
C ALA A 34 -46.17 -43.56 -12.45
N LEU A 35 -45.38 -44.62 -12.69
CA LEU A 35 -45.30 -45.27 -14.00
C LEU A 35 -46.62 -45.93 -14.39
N LEU A 36 -47.29 -46.60 -13.44
CA LEU A 36 -48.60 -47.23 -13.68
C LEU A 36 -49.71 -46.22 -14.00
N THR A 37 -49.66 -45.02 -13.43
CA THR A 37 -50.64 -43.95 -13.70
C THR A 37 -50.30 -43.11 -14.93
N SER A 38 -49.09 -43.23 -15.48
CA SER A 38 -48.63 -42.44 -16.64
C SER A 38 -49.42 -42.64 -17.94
N PRO A 39 -49.95 -43.83 -18.29
CA PRO A 39 -50.76 -44.01 -19.50
C PRO A 39 -52.07 -43.22 -19.46
N ALA A 40 -52.69 -43.10 -18.27
CA ALA A 40 -53.90 -42.28 -18.11
C ALA A 40 -53.61 -40.80 -18.40
N LEU A 41 -52.46 -40.31 -17.94
CA LEU A 41 -51.99 -38.95 -18.21
C LEU A 41 -51.68 -38.76 -19.70
N PHE A 42 -51.11 -39.77 -20.36
CA PHE A 42 -50.87 -39.78 -21.81
C PHE A 42 -52.19 -39.71 -22.60
N PHE A 43 -53.16 -40.56 -22.29
CA PHE A 43 -54.45 -40.57 -22.98
C PHE A 43 -55.23 -39.27 -22.77
N LEU A 44 -55.15 -38.67 -21.58
CA LEU A 44 -55.71 -37.35 -21.32
C LEU A 44 -55.18 -36.31 -22.33
N PHE A 45 -53.86 -36.20 -22.49
CA PHE A 45 -53.28 -35.23 -23.43
C PHE A 45 -53.47 -35.61 -24.91
N TYR A 46 -53.38 -36.89 -25.25
CA TYR A 46 -53.48 -37.35 -26.64
C TYR A 46 -54.92 -37.39 -27.18
N SER A 47 -55.88 -37.95 -26.42
CA SER A 47 -57.26 -38.14 -26.89
C SER A 47 -58.22 -37.02 -26.51
N THR A 48 -58.00 -36.32 -25.39
CA THR A 48 -58.92 -35.28 -24.91
C THR A 48 -58.48 -33.88 -25.33
N TYR A 49 -57.17 -33.61 -25.33
CA TYR A 49 -56.60 -32.31 -25.69
C TYR A 49 -55.96 -32.26 -27.08
N ASP A 50 -55.99 -33.38 -27.83
CA ASP A 50 -55.47 -33.51 -29.20
C ASP A 50 -53.98 -33.09 -29.37
N TRP A 51 -53.17 -33.35 -28.35
CA TRP A 51 -51.74 -33.03 -28.42
C TRP A 51 -51.01 -34.02 -29.33
N PRO A 52 -50.02 -33.56 -30.13
CA PRO A 52 -49.20 -34.45 -30.94
C PRO A 52 -48.56 -35.55 -30.10
N LEU A 53 -48.48 -36.76 -30.65
CA LEU A 53 -47.98 -37.97 -29.96
C LEU A 53 -46.71 -37.72 -29.11
N GLY A 54 -45.73 -37.00 -29.68
CA GLY A 54 -44.48 -36.69 -28.99
C GLY A 54 -44.66 -35.79 -27.75
N TRP A 55 -45.55 -34.80 -27.82
CA TRP A 55 -45.83 -33.89 -26.69
C TRP A 55 -46.65 -34.58 -25.60
N SER A 56 -47.58 -35.46 -25.96
CA SER A 56 -48.36 -36.26 -25.01
C SER A 56 -47.47 -37.24 -24.25
N LEU A 57 -46.51 -37.89 -24.92
CA LEU A 57 -45.51 -38.76 -24.27
C LEU A 57 -44.59 -37.96 -23.33
N LEU A 58 -44.14 -36.77 -23.76
CA LEU A 58 -43.32 -35.90 -22.92
C LEU A 58 -44.09 -35.40 -21.69
N ALA A 59 -45.37 -35.05 -21.84
CA ALA A 59 -46.23 -34.60 -20.74
C ALA A 59 -46.46 -35.72 -19.71
N ALA A 60 -46.71 -36.96 -20.17
CA ALA A 60 -46.82 -38.13 -19.30
C ALA A 60 -45.51 -38.38 -18.53
N ALA A 61 -44.36 -38.36 -19.21
CA ALA A 61 -43.05 -38.51 -18.57
C ALA A 61 -42.74 -37.39 -17.57
N ALA A 62 -43.12 -36.14 -17.90
CA ALA A 62 -42.99 -35.00 -16.99
C ALA A 62 -43.88 -35.17 -15.75
N GLY A 63 -45.12 -35.63 -15.91
CA GLY A 63 -46.04 -35.91 -14.81
C GLY A 63 -45.49 -36.93 -13.82
N VAL A 64 -44.88 -38.01 -14.31
CA VAL A 64 -44.20 -39.02 -13.48
C VAL A 64 -43.10 -38.39 -12.63
N VAL A 65 -42.27 -37.56 -13.25
CA VAL A 65 -41.13 -36.90 -12.58
C VAL A 65 -41.60 -35.87 -11.55
N ILE A 66 -42.62 -35.08 -11.86
CA ILE A 66 -43.21 -34.09 -10.96
C ILE A 66 -43.84 -34.80 -9.75
N PHE A 67 -44.65 -35.83 -9.96
CA PHE A 67 -45.24 -36.62 -8.89
C PHE A 67 -44.17 -37.22 -7.98
N ARG A 68 -43.14 -37.83 -8.57
CA ARG A 68 -42.02 -38.41 -7.82
C ARG A 68 -41.28 -37.37 -6.98
N GLY A 69 -41.05 -36.19 -7.54
CA GLY A 69 -40.49 -35.05 -6.82
C GLY A 69 -41.36 -34.57 -5.66
N GLY A 70 -42.69 -34.58 -5.83
CA GLY A 70 -43.67 -34.25 -4.78
C GLY A 70 -43.61 -35.22 -3.60
N VAL A 71 -43.61 -36.53 -3.90
CA VAL A 71 -43.49 -37.57 -2.87
C VAL A 71 -42.18 -37.43 -2.09
N ASP A 72 -41.05 -37.19 -2.77
CA ASP A 72 -39.77 -36.99 -2.10
C ASP A 72 -39.78 -35.78 -1.15
N VAL A 73 -40.40 -34.65 -1.55
CA VAL A 73 -40.51 -33.46 -0.69
C VAL A 73 -41.39 -33.71 0.54
N ILE A 74 -42.52 -34.41 0.36
CA ILE A 74 -43.45 -34.73 1.46
C ILE A 74 -42.80 -35.73 2.43
N ALA A 75 -42.21 -36.81 1.90
CA ALA A 75 -41.52 -37.81 2.71
C ALA A 75 -40.38 -37.20 3.53
N HIS A 76 -39.68 -36.19 2.99
CA HIS A 76 -38.55 -35.54 3.69
C HIS A 76 -39.01 -34.56 4.79
N LYS A 77 -40.27 -34.14 4.73
CA LYS A 77 -40.91 -33.38 5.81
C LYS A 77 -41.41 -34.31 6.93
N MET A 78 -41.75 -35.55 6.60
CA MET A 78 -42.31 -36.54 7.53
C MET A 78 -41.26 -37.44 8.19
N ILE A 79 -40.11 -37.67 7.55
CA ILE A 79 -39.06 -38.59 8.03
C ILE A 79 -37.78 -37.79 8.32
N PRO A 80 -37.21 -37.87 9.54
CA PRO A 80 -35.95 -37.21 9.87
C PRO A 80 -34.78 -37.81 9.06
N SER A 81 -33.83 -36.96 8.67
CA SER A 81 -32.69 -37.32 7.80
C SER A 81 -31.36 -37.26 8.57
N PRO A 82 -30.96 -38.36 9.23
CA PRO A 82 -29.75 -38.40 10.06
C PRO A 82 -28.47 -38.22 9.24
N ALA A 83 -27.38 -37.80 9.91
CA ALA A 83 -26.08 -37.67 9.28
C ALA A 83 -25.43 -39.04 9.06
N LEU A 84 -25.10 -39.38 7.81
CA LEU A 84 -24.45 -40.65 7.44
C LEU A 84 -22.93 -40.62 7.59
N TYR A 85 -22.42 -40.02 8.68
CA TYR A 85 -20.99 -39.98 8.96
C TYR A 85 -20.50 -41.41 9.25
N GLY A 86 -19.43 -41.85 8.57
CA GLY A 86 -18.89 -43.22 8.73
C GLY A 86 -19.57 -44.33 7.92
N ALA A 87 -20.71 -44.10 7.26
CA ALA A 87 -21.39 -45.09 6.40
C ALA A 87 -20.60 -45.42 5.10
N GLU A 88 -20.97 -46.51 4.41
CA GLU A 88 -20.38 -46.88 3.12
C GLU A 88 -20.55 -45.78 2.06
N ASP A 89 -19.57 -45.65 1.15
CA ASP A 89 -19.54 -44.56 0.17
C ASP A 89 -20.74 -44.57 -0.79
N ALA A 90 -21.27 -45.76 -1.12
CA ALA A 90 -22.47 -45.89 -1.95
C ALA A 90 -23.73 -45.32 -1.28
N LEU A 91 -23.86 -45.48 0.04
CA LEU A 91 -24.98 -44.93 0.83
C LEU A 91 -24.90 -43.40 0.92
N LYS A 92 -23.69 -42.87 1.15
CA LYS A 92 -23.44 -41.43 1.19
C LYS A 92 -23.73 -40.74 -0.14
N GLU A 93 -23.29 -41.32 -1.26
CA GLU A 93 -23.56 -40.76 -2.58
C GLU A 93 -25.06 -40.67 -2.87
N GLN A 94 -25.83 -41.68 -2.46
CA GLN A 94 -27.29 -41.73 -2.64
C GLN A 94 -28.03 -40.73 -1.74
N ASP A 95 -27.62 -40.55 -0.49
CA ASP A 95 -28.20 -39.54 0.40
C ASP A 95 -27.89 -38.10 -0.07
N VAL A 96 -26.68 -37.85 -0.56
CA VAL A 96 -26.35 -36.57 -1.19
C VAL A 96 -27.24 -36.31 -2.42
N MET A 97 -27.56 -37.34 -3.21
CA MET A 97 -28.50 -37.24 -4.33
C MET A 97 -29.93 -36.95 -3.86
N SER A 98 -30.45 -37.68 -2.87
CA SER A 98 -31.83 -37.52 -2.37
C SER A 98 -32.04 -36.10 -1.82
N ARG A 99 -31.11 -35.59 -1.00
CA ARG A 99 -31.15 -34.21 -0.47
C ARG A 99 -31.12 -33.15 -1.58
N ARG A 100 -30.32 -33.35 -2.63
CA ARG A 100 -30.28 -32.45 -3.79
C ARG A 100 -31.60 -32.45 -4.56
N ARG A 101 -32.23 -33.62 -4.75
CA ARG A 101 -33.53 -33.76 -5.40
C ARG A 101 -34.63 -33.04 -4.63
N VAL A 102 -34.71 -33.27 -3.32
CA VAL A 102 -35.68 -32.61 -2.44
C VAL A 102 -35.52 -31.10 -2.49
N TRP A 103 -34.28 -30.59 -2.41
CA TRP A 103 -34.02 -29.15 -2.50
C TRP A 103 -34.45 -28.58 -3.85
N TYR A 104 -34.13 -29.26 -4.95
CA TYR A 104 -34.54 -28.87 -6.30
C TYR A 104 -36.06 -28.80 -6.42
N TRP A 105 -36.77 -29.87 -6.06
CA TRP A 105 -38.23 -29.95 -6.17
C TRP A 105 -38.95 -29.01 -5.22
N ARG A 106 -38.49 -28.88 -3.97
CA ARG A 106 -39.04 -27.88 -3.03
C ARG A 106 -38.93 -26.46 -3.57
N HIS A 107 -37.79 -26.11 -4.15
CA HIS A 107 -37.60 -24.80 -4.78
C HIS A 107 -38.52 -24.62 -5.98
N LYS A 108 -38.65 -25.64 -6.85
CA LYS A 108 -39.57 -25.61 -7.99
C LYS A 108 -41.03 -25.49 -7.55
N PHE A 109 -41.52 -26.34 -6.65
CA PHE A 109 -42.89 -26.24 -6.13
C PHE A 109 -43.19 -24.91 -5.47
N LYS A 110 -42.23 -24.31 -4.75
CA LYS A 110 -42.40 -22.97 -4.19
C LYS A 110 -42.56 -21.92 -5.30
N ILE A 111 -41.76 -22.00 -6.37
CA ILE A 111 -41.92 -21.12 -7.54
C ILE A 111 -43.30 -21.33 -8.18
N TRP A 112 -43.70 -22.57 -8.45
CA TRP A 112 -45.00 -22.90 -9.04
C TRP A 112 -46.18 -22.42 -8.17
N PHE A 113 -46.08 -22.54 -6.84
CA PHE A 113 -47.07 -22.04 -5.90
C PHE A 113 -47.23 -20.51 -6.00
N TRP A 114 -46.12 -19.77 -6.02
CA TRP A 114 -46.16 -18.31 -6.17
C TRP A 114 -46.66 -17.87 -7.54
N ILE A 115 -46.24 -18.55 -8.62
CA ILE A 115 -46.77 -18.31 -9.96
C ILE A 115 -48.29 -18.55 -9.96
N GLY A 116 -48.76 -19.66 -9.39
CA GLY A 116 -50.20 -19.96 -9.28
C GLY A 116 -50.97 -18.93 -8.46
N ALA A 117 -50.42 -18.50 -7.32
CA ALA A 117 -51.03 -17.45 -6.49
C ALA A 117 -51.12 -16.11 -7.22
N ILE A 118 -50.07 -15.73 -7.95
CA ILE A 118 -50.08 -14.51 -8.79
C ILE A 118 -51.10 -14.65 -9.91
N LEU A 119 -51.12 -15.78 -10.63
CA LEU A 119 -52.10 -16.03 -11.68
C LEU A 119 -53.54 -16.01 -11.16
N LEU A 120 -53.79 -16.50 -9.94
CA LEU A 120 -55.10 -16.46 -9.31
C LEU A 120 -55.51 -15.04 -8.95
N VAL A 121 -54.59 -14.24 -8.38
CA VAL A 121 -54.85 -12.82 -8.06
C VAL A 121 -55.09 -12.01 -9.34
N VAL A 122 -54.24 -12.17 -10.36
CA VAL A 122 -54.40 -11.48 -11.64
C VAL A 122 -55.66 -11.95 -12.36
N GLY A 123 -55.95 -13.26 -12.37
CA GLY A 123 -57.18 -13.82 -12.93
C GLY A 123 -58.43 -13.30 -12.24
N PHE A 124 -58.39 -13.13 -10.91
CA PHE A 124 -59.46 -12.50 -10.15
C PHE A 124 -59.66 -11.03 -10.54
N ILE A 125 -58.57 -10.27 -10.70
CA ILE A 125 -58.63 -8.86 -11.16
C ILE A 125 -59.22 -8.81 -12.58
N VAL A 126 -58.75 -9.64 -13.50
CA VAL A 126 -59.21 -9.69 -14.90
C VAL A 126 -60.69 -10.07 -14.97
N SER A 127 -61.11 -11.08 -14.21
CA SER A 127 -62.51 -11.50 -14.08
C SER A 127 -63.41 -10.33 -13.64
N ARG A 128 -62.95 -9.49 -12.70
CA ARG A 128 -63.68 -8.27 -12.27
C ARG A 128 -63.71 -7.16 -13.32
N THR A 129 -62.72 -7.08 -14.19
CA THR A 129 -62.65 -6.04 -15.23
C THR A 129 -63.37 -6.40 -16.52
N LYS A 130 -63.56 -7.69 -16.82
CA LYS A 130 -64.12 -8.18 -18.09
C LYS A 130 -65.47 -8.89 -17.96
N ASP A 131 -66.04 -8.97 -16.75
CA ASP A 131 -67.28 -9.71 -16.45
C ASP A 131 -67.27 -11.18 -16.95
N GLU A 132 -66.10 -11.80 -16.92
CA GLU A 132 -65.91 -13.23 -17.23
C GLU A 132 -65.77 -14.04 -15.93
N SER A 133 -66.11 -15.34 -15.98
CA SER A 133 -65.88 -16.24 -14.85
C SER A 133 -64.37 -16.33 -14.55
N ILE A 134 -63.99 -16.58 -13.28
CA ILE A 134 -62.57 -16.74 -12.91
C ILE A 134 -61.92 -17.87 -13.72
N ALA A 135 -62.66 -18.93 -14.04
CA ALA A 135 -62.18 -20.05 -14.83
C ALA A 135 -61.87 -19.63 -16.28
N ASP A 136 -62.76 -18.86 -16.91
CA ASP A 136 -62.57 -18.39 -18.29
C ASP A 136 -61.47 -17.32 -18.37
N ALA A 137 -61.45 -16.40 -17.41
CA ALA A 137 -60.39 -15.40 -17.28
C ALA A 137 -59.01 -16.07 -17.13
N MET A 138 -58.92 -17.12 -16.31
CA MET A 138 -57.68 -17.90 -16.16
C MET A 138 -57.32 -18.69 -17.42
N SER A 139 -58.30 -19.33 -18.07
CA SER A 139 -58.10 -20.08 -19.32
C SER A 139 -57.55 -19.17 -20.44
N ASN A 140 -58.17 -18.00 -20.61
CA ASN A 140 -57.78 -16.97 -21.58
C ASN A 140 -56.39 -16.38 -21.26
N MET A 141 -56.06 -16.23 -19.97
CA MET A 141 -54.73 -15.81 -19.57
C MET A 141 -53.70 -16.89 -19.90
N ILE A 142 -53.99 -18.15 -19.58
CA ILE A 142 -53.09 -19.28 -19.83
C ILE A 142 -52.85 -19.48 -21.34
N SER A 143 -53.88 -19.32 -22.16
CA SER A 143 -53.77 -19.45 -23.63
C SER A 143 -53.04 -18.28 -24.31
N SER A 144 -53.00 -17.10 -23.67
CA SER A 144 -52.24 -15.93 -24.15
C SER A 144 -50.81 -15.84 -23.61
N ILE A 145 -50.44 -16.70 -22.65
CA ILE A 145 -49.06 -16.81 -22.14
C ILE A 145 -48.03 -17.02 -23.26
N PRO A 146 -48.21 -17.92 -24.26
CA PRO A 146 -47.20 -18.15 -25.30
C PRO A 146 -46.86 -16.90 -26.13
N SER A 147 -47.88 -16.12 -26.53
CA SER A 147 -47.70 -14.89 -27.31
C SER A 147 -47.20 -13.73 -26.45
N GLY A 148 -47.68 -13.61 -25.22
CA GLY A 148 -47.23 -12.61 -24.24
C GLY A 148 -45.78 -12.84 -23.78
N ILE A 149 -45.37 -14.09 -23.58
CA ILE A 149 -43.96 -14.44 -23.29
C ILE A 149 -43.08 -14.04 -24.47
N GLY A 150 -43.50 -14.28 -25.72
CA GLY A 150 -42.73 -13.90 -26.90
C GLY A 150 -42.46 -12.39 -26.95
N GLN A 151 -43.49 -11.56 -26.77
CA GLN A 151 -43.35 -10.10 -26.79
C GLN A 151 -42.59 -9.56 -25.57
N ALA A 152 -42.88 -10.04 -24.37
CA ALA A 152 -42.17 -9.64 -23.16
C ALA A 152 -40.70 -10.07 -23.18
N ALA A 153 -40.39 -11.24 -23.75
CA ALA A 153 -39.02 -11.69 -23.96
C ALA A 153 -38.29 -10.81 -24.98
N GLN A 154 -38.96 -10.39 -26.06
CA GLN A 154 -38.38 -9.48 -27.05
C GLN A 154 -38.11 -8.09 -26.47
N LEU A 155 -39.08 -7.50 -25.75
CA LEU A 155 -38.91 -6.21 -25.06
C LEU A 155 -37.84 -6.29 -23.97
N GLY A 156 -37.86 -7.35 -23.17
CA GLY A 156 -36.84 -7.60 -22.14
C GLY A 156 -35.45 -7.79 -22.74
N ALA A 157 -35.33 -8.50 -23.86
CA ALA A 157 -34.07 -8.63 -24.58
C ALA A 157 -33.59 -7.30 -25.15
N THR A 158 -34.49 -6.51 -25.76
CA THR A 158 -34.15 -5.19 -26.31
C THR A 158 -33.70 -4.23 -25.21
N PHE A 159 -34.42 -4.19 -24.09
CA PHE A 159 -34.05 -3.42 -22.91
C PHE A 159 -32.72 -3.87 -22.31
N PHE A 160 -32.49 -5.18 -22.21
CA PHE A 160 -31.24 -5.73 -21.70
C PHE A 160 -30.05 -5.39 -22.61
N VAL A 161 -30.24 -5.49 -23.92
CA VAL A 161 -29.25 -5.09 -24.93
C VAL A 161 -28.98 -3.58 -24.83
N PHE A 162 -30.02 -2.74 -24.74
CA PHE A 162 -29.88 -1.30 -24.52
C PHE A 162 -29.12 -0.97 -23.23
N MET A 163 -29.41 -1.66 -22.13
CA MET A 163 -28.68 -1.49 -20.86
C MET A 163 -27.21 -1.90 -20.98
N ILE A 164 -26.92 -3.01 -21.68
CA ILE A 164 -25.55 -3.44 -21.94
C ILE A 164 -24.82 -2.38 -22.77
N PHE A 165 -25.42 -1.86 -23.84
CA PHE A 165 -24.78 -0.85 -24.67
C PHE A 165 -24.50 0.44 -23.89
N ASN A 166 -25.46 0.95 -23.11
CA ASN A 166 -25.21 2.11 -22.26
C ASN A 166 -24.10 1.85 -21.24
N PHE A 167 -24.08 0.66 -20.62
CA PHE A 167 -23.02 0.28 -19.70
C PHE A 167 -21.65 0.21 -20.40
N LEU A 168 -21.58 -0.38 -21.59
CA LEU A 168 -20.35 -0.47 -22.38
C LEU A 168 -19.89 0.89 -22.89
N ILE A 169 -20.80 1.79 -23.25
CA ILE A 169 -20.45 3.14 -23.69
C ILE A 169 -19.91 3.96 -22.52
N LEU A 170 -20.55 3.88 -21.34
CA LEU A 170 -20.15 4.66 -20.17
C LEU A 170 -18.91 4.10 -19.47
N PHE A 171 -18.88 2.79 -19.20
CA PHE A 171 -17.82 2.14 -18.42
C PHE A 171 -16.78 1.40 -19.26
N GLY A 172 -17.09 1.08 -20.52
CA GLY A 172 -16.16 0.35 -21.40
C GLY A 172 -14.84 1.07 -21.59
N PRO A 173 -14.82 2.37 -21.97
CA PRO A 173 -13.58 3.13 -22.11
C PRO A 173 -12.73 3.10 -20.84
N LEU A 174 -13.36 3.31 -19.67
CA LEU A 174 -12.67 3.32 -18.36
C LEU A 174 -12.03 1.96 -18.04
N VAL A 175 -12.77 0.86 -18.25
CA VAL A 175 -12.24 -0.49 -18.04
C VAL A 175 -11.13 -0.81 -19.03
N ILE A 176 -11.24 -0.36 -20.29
CA ILE A 176 -10.20 -0.54 -21.31
C ILE A 176 -8.92 0.20 -20.91
N MET A 177 -9.01 1.45 -20.43
CA MET A 177 -7.85 2.22 -19.97
C MET A 177 -7.14 1.51 -18.82
N GLY A 178 -7.87 1.00 -17.82
CA GLY A 178 -7.27 0.24 -16.73
C GLY A 178 -6.63 -1.09 -17.18
N ILE A 179 -7.23 -1.76 -18.16
CA ILE A 179 -6.67 -3.00 -18.74
C ILE A 179 -5.42 -2.73 -19.59
N GLN A 180 -5.35 -1.59 -20.29
CA GLN A 180 -4.20 -1.20 -21.12
C GLN A 180 -2.92 -1.02 -20.32
N GLN A 181 -3.03 -0.71 -19.03
CA GLN A 181 -1.87 -0.63 -18.12
C GLN A 181 -1.26 -2.00 -17.80
N ILE A 182 -1.97 -3.11 -18.08
CA ILE A 182 -1.46 -4.48 -17.91
C ILE A 182 -0.64 -4.87 -19.13
N LYS A 183 0.69 -4.73 -19.00
CA LYS A 183 1.64 -5.17 -20.03
C LYS A 183 1.98 -6.65 -19.86
N THR A 184 2.17 -7.34 -20.97
CA THR A 184 2.48 -8.78 -21.00
C THR A 184 3.60 -9.04 -21.97
N TYR A 185 4.57 -9.82 -21.51
CA TYR A 185 5.77 -10.17 -22.26
C TYR A 185 5.85 -11.68 -22.36
N GLU A 186 6.15 -12.16 -23.56
CA GLU A 186 6.40 -13.58 -23.80
C GLU A 186 7.86 -13.91 -23.42
N PRO A 187 8.18 -15.18 -23.15
CA PRO A 187 9.57 -15.61 -22.96
C PRO A 187 10.43 -15.17 -24.15
N GLY A 188 11.54 -14.46 -23.88
CA GLY A 188 12.46 -13.95 -24.90
C GLY A 188 12.13 -12.57 -25.46
N ASP A 189 10.87 -12.12 -25.38
CA ASP A 189 10.46 -10.78 -25.82
C ASP A 189 10.79 -9.70 -24.79
N ALA A 190 11.02 -10.10 -23.54
CA ALA A 190 11.33 -9.21 -22.42
C ALA A 190 12.81 -8.78 -22.42
N ASP A 191 13.34 -8.27 -23.54
CA ASP A 191 14.65 -7.64 -23.54
C ASP A 191 14.53 -6.20 -23.04
N TRP A 192 14.48 -6.06 -21.71
CA TRP A 192 14.51 -4.76 -21.06
C TRP A 192 15.89 -4.10 -21.12
N GLY A 193 16.89 -4.73 -21.74
CA GLY A 193 18.27 -4.28 -21.72
C GLY A 193 18.92 -4.34 -20.33
N VAL A 194 18.32 -5.09 -19.40
CA VAL A 194 18.79 -5.22 -18.00
C VAL A 194 19.00 -6.69 -17.68
N LYS A 195 20.24 -7.03 -17.31
CA LYS A 195 20.65 -8.35 -16.82
C LYS A 195 20.72 -8.34 -15.29
N LEU A 196 20.81 -9.53 -14.69
CA LEU A 196 20.98 -9.64 -13.24
C LEU A 196 22.27 -8.96 -12.76
N ASP A 197 23.32 -8.96 -13.60
CA ASP A 197 24.57 -8.29 -13.31
C ASP A 197 24.40 -6.77 -13.24
N ASP A 198 23.55 -6.15 -14.09
CA ASP A 198 23.30 -4.70 -14.06
C ASP A 198 22.70 -4.23 -12.71
N VAL A 199 22.13 -5.14 -11.91
CA VAL A 199 21.71 -4.83 -10.55
C VAL A 199 22.93 -4.89 -9.63
N ARG A 200 23.68 -3.79 -9.55
CA ARG A 200 24.83 -3.63 -8.64
C ARG A 200 24.39 -3.52 -7.18
N GLY A 201 25.23 -4.03 -6.29
CA GLY A 201 24.90 -4.23 -4.88
C GLY A 201 23.77 -5.24 -4.65
N GLN A 202 23.05 -5.10 -3.52
CA GLN A 202 21.90 -5.92 -3.14
C GLN A 202 22.17 -7.44 -3.20
N ALA A 203 23.35 -7.88 -2.78
CA ALA A 203 23.78 -9.28 -2.87
C ALA A 203 22.78 -10.25 -2.20
N GLU A 204 22.25 -9.86 -1.04
CA GLU A 204 21.27 -10.63 -0.29
C GLU A 204 19.94 -10.76 -1.05
N ALA A 205 19.46 -9.67 -1.65
CA ALA A 205 18.23 -9.67 -2.43
C ALA A 205 18.36 -10.52 -3.70
N LYS A 206 19.50 -10.41 -4.41
CA LYS A 206 19.81 -11.24 -5.60
C LYS A 206 19.87 -12.72 -5.26
N LEU A 207 20.53 -13.08 -4.16
CA LEU A 207 20.64 -14.47 -3.72
C LEU A 207 19.27 -15.04 -3.32
N GLU A 208 18.50 -14.29 -2.55
CA GLU A 208 17.20 -14.74 -2.06
C GLU A 208 16.19 -14.88 -3.19
N ILE A 209 16.15 -13.94 -4.14
CA ILE A 209 15.23 -14.06 -5.28
C ILE A 209 15.64 -15.19 -6.22
N THR A 210 16.94 -15.41 -6.42
CA THR A 210 17.44 -16.56 -7.21
C THR A 210 16.98 -17.88 -6.59
N ARG A 211 17.08 -18.01 -5.26
CA ARG A 211 16.58 -19.17 -4.52
C ARG A 211 15.07 -19.37 -4.67
N VAL A 212 14.30 -18.28 -4.63
CA VAL A 212 12.84 -18.35 -4.80
C VAL A 212 12.46 -18.77 -6.21
N VAL A 213 13.05 -18.15 -7.23
CA VAL A 213 12.76 -18.45 -8.63
C VAL A 213 13.22 -19.86 -9.00
N SER A 214 14.37 -20.33 -8.48
CA SER A 214 14.81 -21.71 -8.69
C SER A 214 13.85 -22.72 -8.08
N LEU A 215 13.30 -22.43 -6.88
CA LEU A 215 12.26 -23.25 -6.25
C LEU A 215 10.95 -23.25 -7.04
N TRP A 216 10.63 -22.15 -7.72
CA TRP A 216 9.48 -22.07 -8.61
C TRP A 216 9.68 -22.96 -9.84
N GLN A 217 10.87 -22.96 -10.44
CA GLN A 217 11.20 -23.83 -11.59
C GLN A 217 11.19 -25.32 -11.21
N SER A 218 11.72 -25.70 -10.03
CA SER A 218 11.79 -27.11 -9.57
C SER A 218 10.50 -27.60 -8.89
N GLY A 219 9.41 -26.83 -8.98
CA GLY A 219 8.34 -26.86 -8.00
C GLY A 219 7.63 -28.21 -7.77
N GLU A 220 7.53 -29.08 -8.78
CA GLU A 220 6.96 -30.43 -8.58
C GLU A 220 7.80 -31.28 -7.60
N GLU A 221 9.12 -31.14 -7.62
CA GLU A 221 10.02 -31.86 -6.71
C GLU A 221 9.91 -31.32 -5.29
N PHE A 222 9.77 -29.99 -5.15
CA PHE A 222 9.58 -29.34 -3.87
C PHE A 222 8.26 -29.75 -3.20
N GLU A 223 7.17 -29.88 -3.98
CA GLU A 223 5.89 -30.39 -3.48
C GLU A 223 5.95 -31.88 -3.14
N LYS A 224 6.64 -32.70 -3.93
CA LYS A 224 6.86 -34.13 -3.62
C LYS A 224 7.61 -34.31 -2.30
N ALA A 225 8.52 -33.39 -1.97
CA ALA A 225 9.22 -33.34 -0.68
C ALA A 225 8.34 -32.84 0.49
N GLY A 226 7.07 -32.46 0.25
CA GLY A 226 6.15 -31.96 1.26
C GLY A 226 6.22 -30.45 1.50
N GLY A 227 7.01 -29.72 0.70
CA GLY A 227 7.10 -28.26 0.74
C GLY A 227 5.79 -27.59 0.32
N LYS A 228 5.45 -26.47 0.97
CA LYS A 228 4.36 -25.59 0.53
C LYS A 228 4.95 -24.40 -0.21
N ARG A 229 4.47 -24.16 -1.42
CA ARG A 229 4.94 -23.04 -2.24
C ARG A 229 4.33 -21.73 -1.77
N GLU A 230 5.15 -20.72 -1.62
CA GLU A 230 4.68 -19.35 -1.44
C GLU A 230 4.14 -18.81 -2.78
N ARG A 231 3.06 -18.03 -2.73
CA ARG A 231 2.40 -17.49 -3.92
C ARG A 231 3.03 -16.20 -4.40
N GLY A 232 3.76 -15.52 -3.54
CA GLY A 232 4.44 -14.30 -3.92
C GLY A 232 5.50 -13.83 -2.97
N VAL A 233 6.27 -12.88 -3.48
CA VAL A 233 7.35 -12.17 -2.79
C VAL A 233 7.03 -10.69 -2.79
N LEU A 234 7.41 -10.02 -1.71
CA LEU A 234 7.30 -8.57 -1.58
C LEU A 234 8.70 -7.94 -1.52
N PHE A 235 8.96 -6.97 -2.37
CA PHE A 235 10.16 -6.14 -2.38
C PHE A 235 9.88 -4.89 -1.56
N LEU A 236 10.64 -4.71 -0.48
CA LEU A 236 10.51 -3.61 0.48
C LEU A 236 11.75 -2.74 0.42
N GLY A 237 11.62 -1.41 0.38
CA GLY A 237 12.77 -0.52 0.53
C GLY A 237 12.51 0.85 -0.03
N ALA A 238 13.42 1.80 0.22
CA ALA A 238 13.31 3.18 -0.26
C ALA A 238 13.15 3.26 -1.80
N PRO A 239 12.54 4.32 -2.35
CA PRO A 239 12.46 4.52 -3.79
C PRO A 239 13.87 4.54 -4.42
N GLY A 240 13.97 4.09 -5.68
CA GLY A 240 15.23 4.12 -6.43
C GLY A 240 16.26 3.04 -6.08
N THR A 241 16.02 2.15 -5.11
CA THR A 241 16.98 1.09 -4.68
C THR A 241 17.15 -0.10 -5.63
N GLY A 242 16.53 -0.07 -6.82
CA GLY A 242 16.65 -1.15 -7.81
C GLY A 242 15.58 -2.23 -7.76
N LYS A 243 14.47 -2.06 -7.02
CA LYS A 243 13.34 -3.02 -6.97
C LYS A 243 12.79 -3.38 -8.35
N THR A 244 12.42 -2.37 -9.13
CA THR A 244 11.90 -2.54 -10.50
C THR A 244 12.99 -3.04 -11.46
N MET A 245 14.25 -2.65 -11.24
CA MET A 245 15.39 -3.12 -12.04
C MET A 245 15.64 -4.62 -11.83
N LEU A 246 15.63 -5.11 -10.59
CA LEU A 246 15.73 -6.53 -10.27
C LEU A 246 14.55 -7.32 -10.86
N SER A 247 13.35 -6.78 -10.77
CA SER A 247 12.16 -7.37 -11.39
C SER A 247 12.30 -7.56 -12.91
N LYS A 248 12.79 -6.53 -13.62
CA LYS A 248 13.10 -6.61 -15.05
C LYS A 248 14.22 -7.61 -15.33
N ALA A 249 15.29 -7.60 -14.53
CA ALA A 249 16.39 -8.54 -14.66
C ALA A 249 15.94 -10.01 -14.50
N ILE A 250 14.99 -10.27 -13.60
CA ILE A 250 14.37 -11.61 -13.44
C ILE A 250 13.60 -11.99 -14.70
N ALA A 251 12.82 -11.07 -15.27
CA ALA A 251 12.09 -11.32 -16.51
C ALA A 251 13.03 -11.68 -17.68
N THR A 252 14.16 -10.97 -17.81
CA THR A 252 15.18 -11.24 -18.83
C THR A 252 15.92 -12.56 -18.59
N SER A 253 16.35 -12.83 -17.35
CA SER A 253 17.29 -13.92 -17.04
C SER A 253 16.63 -15.30 -16.95
N PHE A 254 15.39 -15.38 -16.47
CA PHE A 254 14.71 -16.67 -16.21
C PHE A 254 13.79 -17.13 -17.35
N ASN A 255 13.72 -16.37 -18.45
CA ASN A 255 12.96 -16.69 -19.67
C ASN A 255 11.53 -17.21 -19.40
N CYS A 256 10.80 -16.55 -18.50
CA CYS A 256 9.44 -16.92 -18.10
C CYS A 256 8.43 -15.86 -18.58
N PRO A 257 7.16 -16.22 -18.87
CA PRO A 257 6.18 -15.22 -19.27
C PRO A 257 5.90 -14.27 -18.11
N PHE A 258 5.84 -12.98 -18.43
CA PHE A 258 5.88 -11.91 -17.44
C PHE A 258 4.71 -10.94 -17.66
N VAL A 259 3.97 -10.64 -16.59
CA VAL A 259 2.85 -9.69 -16.61
C VAL A 259 3.14 -8.57 -15.63
N THR A 260 3.08 -7.32 -16.07
CA THR A 260 3.36 -6.16 -15.21
C THR A 260 2.15 -5.24 -15.12
N ILE A 261 1.89 -4.71 -13.93
CA ILE A 261 0.91 -3.63 -13.72
C ILE A 261 1.45 -2.67 -12.63
N PRO A 262 1.31 -1.35 -12.80
CA PRO A 262 1.53 -0.41 -11.69
C PRO A 262 0.36 -0.51 -10.70
N GLY A 263 0.63 -0.31 -9.40
CA GLY A 263 -0.38 -0.42 -8.34
C GLY A 263 -1.46 0.64 -8.46
N SER A 264 -1.10 1.83 -8.96
CA SER A 264 -2.04 2.88 -9.35
C SER A 264 -3.08 2.43 -10.38
N GLY A 265 -2.79 1.39 -11.18
CA GLY A 265 -3.75 0.85 -12.13
C GLY A 265 -4.94 0.16 -11.51
N PHE A 266 -4.84 -0.20 -10.23
CA PHE A 266 -5.98 -0.70 -9.46
C PHE A 266 -6.77 0.42 -8.78
N ALA A 267 -6.19 1.61 -8.60
CA ALA A 267 -6.86 2.75 -7.96
C ALA A 267 -7.79 3.46 -8.96
N GLN A 268 -8.98 2.90 -9.16
CA GLN A 268 -9.98 3.41 -10.08
C GLN A 268 -11.02 4.28 -9.38
N THR A 269 -11.55 5.30 -10.10
CA THR A 269 -12.56 6.22 -9.56
C THR A 269 -13.89 5.53 -9.24
N PHE A 270 -14.27 4.51 -10.03
CA PHE A 270 -15.54 3.82 -9.83
C PHE A 270 -15.37 2.50 -9.07
N ILE A 271 -16.19 2.35 -8.03
CA ILE A 271 -16.30 1.16 -7.18
C ILE A 271 -16.52 -0.09 -8.05
N GLY A 272 -15.66 -1.09 -7.89
CA GLY A 272 -15.78 -2.39 -8.53
C GLY A 272 -15.07 -2.52 -9.89
N MET A 273 -14.64 -1.41 -10.52
CA MET A 273 -13.79 -1.48 -11.72
C MET A 273 -12.43 -2.08 -11.39
N ASP A 274 -11.87 -1.68 -10.25
CA ASP A 274 -10.68 -2.23 -9.64
C ASP A 274 -10.73 -3.77 -9.49
N ALA A 275 -11.85 -4.30 -8.98
CA ALA A 275 -12.07 -5.74 -8.87
C ALA A 275 -12.13 -6.44 -10.25
N VAL A 276 -12.70 -5.78 -11.26
CA VAL A 276 -12.73 -6.29 -12.65
C VAL A 276 -11.32 -6.36 -13.23
N ILE A 277 -10.49 -5.33 -13.02
CA ILE A 277 -9.09 -5.28 -13.47
C ILE A 277 -8.29 -6.40 -12.82
N VAL A 278 -8.39 -6.59 -11.49
CA VAL A 278 -7.71 -7.69 -10.78
C VAL A 278 -8.12 -9.06 -11.35
N ARG A 279 -9.42 -9.28 -11.61
CA ARG A 279 -9.90 -10.53 -12.25
C ARG A 279 -9.42 -10.67 -13.69
N TYR A 280 -9.23 -9.57 -14.41
CA TYR A 280 -8.70 -9.59 -15.76
C TYR A 280 -7.20 -9.91 -15.77
N LEU A 281 -6.41 -9.28 -14.88
CA LEU A 281 -5.00 -9.58 -14.64
C LEU A 281 -4.80 -11.08 -14.37
N ALA A 282 -5.56 -11.64 -13.43
CA ALA A 282 -5.50 -13.07 -13.10
C ALA A 282 -5.82 -13.96 -14.31
N ARG A 283 -6.81 -13.58 -15.13
CA ARG A 283 -7.15 -14.31 -16.36
C ARG A 283 -6.03 -14.24 -17.39
N LYS A 284 -5.40 -13.07 -17.56
CA LYS A 284 -4.30 -12.85 -18.50
C LYS A 284 -3.06 -13.64 -18.07
N ALA A 285 -2.67 -13.56 -16.79
CA ALA A 285 -1.58 -14.34 -16.22
C ALA A 285 -1.79 -15.85 -16.38
N LYS A 286 -3.00 -16.35 -16.07
CA LYS A 286 -3.35 -17.76 -16.32
C LYS A 286 -3.26 -18.14 -17.79
N LYS A 287 -3.69 -17.27 -18.70
CA LYS A 287 -3.61 -17.53 -20.15
C LYS A 287 -2.14 -17.64 -20.60
N MET A 288 -1.27 -16.77 -20.07
CA MET A 288 0.16 -16.81 -20.33
C MET A 288 0.81 -18.09 -19.77
N ALA A 289 0.53 -18.43 -18.51
CA ALA A 289 1.00 -19.67 -17.90
C ALA A 289 0.58 -20.91 -18.73
N ASN A 290 -0.67 -20.95 -19.18
CA ASN A 290 -1.16 -22.04 -20.04
C ASN A 290 -0.43 -22.12 -21.39
N LYS A 291 -0.06 -20.99 -21.98
CA LYS A 291 0.60 -20.94 -23.30
C LYS A 291 2.06 -21.39 -23.20
N TRP A 292 2.75 -21.10 -22.10
CA TRP A 292 4.22 -21.14 -22.02
C TRP A 292 4.78 -22.09 -20.95
N GLY A 293 4.16 -23.28 -20.76
CA GLY A 293 4.76 -24.33 -19.94
C GLY A 293 4.33 -24.33 -18.47
N GLY A 294 3.22 -23.68 -18.14
CA GLY A 294 2.55 -23.83 -16.85
C GLY A 294 2.96 -22.83 -15.77
N GLN A 295 3.86 -21.89 -16.06
CA GLN A 295 4.33 -20.90 -15.07
C GLN A 295 4.20 -19.47 -15.60
N CYS A 296 3.92 -18.50 -14.72
CA CYS A 296 3.89 -17.08 -15.07
C CYS A 296 4.18 -16.22 -13.85
N ILE A 297 4.96 -15.15 -14.05
CA ILE A 297 5.22 -14.15 -13.02
C ILE A 297 4.33 -12.92 -13.27
N VAL A 298 3.73 -12.41 -12.20
CA VAL A 298 2.95 -11.18 -12.15
C VAL A 298 3.67 -10.18 -11.26
N PHE A 299 4.21 -9.12 -11.86
CA PHE A 299 4.82 -8.02 -11.13
C PHE A 299 3.82 -6.87 -10.93
N ILE A 300 3.65 -6.48 -9.67
CA ILE A 300 2.85 -5.34 -9.25
C ILE A 300 3.81 -4.31 -8.66
N ASP A 301 4.13 -3.28 -9.43
CA ASP A 301 4.92 -2.15 -8.91
C ASP A 301 4.03 -1.27 -8.02
N GLU A 302 4.59 -0.57 -7.04
CA GLU A 302 3.83 0.30 -6.11
C GLU A 302 2.56 -0.38 -5.53
N ILE A 303 2.70 -1.62 -5.05
CA ILE A 303 1.56 -2.38 -4.51
C ILE A 303 0.95 -1.71 -3.26
N ASP A 304 1.68 -0.81 -2.61
CA ASP A 304 1.19 0.04 -1.53
C ASP A 304 -0.01 0.90 -1.94
N ALA A 305 -0.16 1.26 -3.21
CA ALA A 305 -1.37 1.95 -3.71
C ALA A 305 -2.69 1.20 -3.38
N VAL A 306 -2.63 -0.13 -3.25
CA VAL A 306 -3.76 -0.98 -2.84
C VAL A 306 -3.51 -1.76 -1.55
N GLY A 307 -2.27 -1.88 -1.12
CA GLY A 307 -1.84 -2.74 -0.02
C GLY A 307 -1.89 -2.09 1.36
N LEU A 308 -2.13 -0.79 1.47
CA LEU A 308 -2.15 -0.07 2.75
C LEU A 308 -3.32 -0.50 3.67
N ARG A 309 -3.10 -0.45 4.99
CA ARG A 309 -4.14 -0.75 5.99
C ARG A 309 -5.33 0.21 5.86
N ARG A 310 -6.55 -0.33 5.88
CA ARG A 310 -7.80 0.45 5.72
C ARG A 310 -7.99 1.58 6.74
N SER A 311 -7.45 1.45 7.96
CA SER A 311 -7.49 2.53 8.95
C SER A 311 -6.63 3.74 8.58
N SER A 312 -5.58 3.55 7.77
CA SER A 312 -4.77 4.66 7.25
C SER A 312 -5.50 5.48 6.17
N LEU A 313 -6.48 4.88 5.50
CA LEU A 313 -7.31 5.52 4.47
C LEU A 313 -8.56 6.22 5.05
N GLY A 314 -8.91 5.93 6.31
CA GLY A 314 -10.09 6.50 6.99
C GLY A 314 -9.83 7.85 7.66
N SER A 315 -8.56 8.20 7.90
CA SER A 315 -8.18 9.57 8.20
C SER A 315 -7.87 10.21 6.85
N GLY A 316 -8.78 11.01 6.32
CA GLY A 316 -8.48 11.82 5.15
C GLY A 316 -7.18 12.57 5.42
N TYR A 317 -6.13 12.24 4.67
CA TYR A 317 -4.98 13.13 4.54
C TYR A 317 -5.53 14.32 3.77
N GLN A 318 -6.11 15.28 4.50
CA GLN A 318 -6.15 16.63 4.00
C GLN A 318 -4.68 16.97 3.81
N PRO A 319 -4.22 17.31 2.59
CA PRO A 319 -2.94 17.99 2.53
C PRO A 319 -3.12 19.18 3.47
N ILE A 320 -2.26 19.29 4.48
CA ILE A 320 -2.15 20.54 5.22
C ILE A 320 -1.78 21.53 4.13
N GLN A 321 -2.78 22.24 3.58
CA GLN A 321 -2.52 23.46 2.86
C GLN A 321 -1.76 24.30 3.87
N SER A 322 -0.52 24.62 3.53
CA SER A 322 0.31 25.59 4.20
C SER A 322 -0.35 26.96 4.08
N GLY A 323 -1.49 27.14 4.77
CA GLY A 323 -2.04 28.42 5.14
C GLY A 323 -1.37 28.83 6.44
N THR A 324 -0.95 30.07 6.53
CA THR A 324 -0.36 30.59 7.77
C THR A 324 -1.42 30.58 8.88
N ILE A 325 -1.00 30.50 10.15
CA ILE A 325 -1.91 30.58 11.31
C ILE A 325 -2.81 31.83 11.22
N HIS A 326 -2.29 32.90 10.60
CA HIS A 326 -3.00 34.13 10.28
C HIS A 326 -4.26 33.92 9.42
N ASP A 327 -4.21 33.07 8.39
CA ASP A 327 -5.31 32.90 7.44
C ASP A 327 -6.51 32.18 8.05
N SER A 328 -6.26 31.20 8.92
CA SER A 328 -7.33 30.42 9.57
C SER A 328 -8.03 31.17 10.70
N HIS A 329 -7.29 31.99 11.46
CA HIS A 329 -7.80 32.71 12.64
C HIS A 329 -8.36 34.10 12.30
N PHE A 330 -7.92 34.71 11.19
CA PHE A 330 -8.47 35.99 10.73
C PHE A 330 -9.41 35.84 9.54
N PHE A 331 -9.10 35.02 8.53
CA PHE A 331 -9.83 35.00 7.25
C PHE A 331 -10.60 33.70 6.95
N GLY A 332 -10.70 32.79 7.93
CA GLY A 332 -11.45 31.54 7.82
C GLY A 332 -12.95 31.66 8.12
N PRO A 333 -13.74 30.60 7.93
CA PRO A 333 -15.16 30.56 8.31
C PRO A 333 -15.40 30.78 9.82
N MET A 334 -14.32 30.70 10.62
CA MET A 334 -14.26 30.93 12.06
C MET A 334 -13.36 32.13 12.42
N GLY A 335 -12.91 32.90 11.42
CA GLY A 335 -11.98 34.01 11.61
C GLY A 335 -12.67 35.30 12.04
N ALA A 336 -11.90 36.22 12.65
CA ALA A 336 -12.39 37.50 13.15
C ALA A 336 -12.49 38.61 12.08
N MET A 337 -12.15 38.33 10.81
CA MET A 337 -12.23 39.27 9.70
C MET A 337 -12.99 38.68 8.50
N THR A 338 -13.69 39.53 7.75
CA THR A 338 -14.32 39.16 6.48
C THR A 338 -13.26 39.00 5.37
N SER A 339 -13.64 38.42 4.23
CA SER A 339 -12.77 38.33 3.05
C SER A 339 -12.36 39.69 2.45
N THR A 340 -12.94 40.79 2.95
CA THR A 340 -12.59 42.18 2.60
C THR A 340 -11.67 42.86 3.61
N GLY A 341 -11.34 42.21 4.73
CA GLY A 341 -10.43 42.75 5.76
C GLY A 341 -11.11 43.50 6.91
N ASP A 342 -12.45 43.48 6.99
CA ASP A 342 -13.19 44.15 8.06
C ASP A 342 -13.32 43.24 9.28
N LEU A 343 -13.14 43.79 10.48
CA LEU A 343 -13.37 43.08 11.74
C LEU A 343 -14.86 42.72 11.89
N ILE A 344 -15.14 41.45 12.17
CA ILE A 344 -16.49 40.97 12.45
C ILE A 344 -16.85 41.42 13.88
N ASP A 345 -17.77 42.37 13.98
CA ASP A 345 -18.35 42.76 15.28
C ASP A 345 -19.24 41.61 15.79
N GLU A 346 -18.95 41.11 17.00
CA GLU A 346 -19.65 39.96 17.58
C GLU A 346 -21.09 40.34 17.99
N THR A 347 -21.96 40.44 16.99
CA THR A 347 -23.39 40.67 17.18
C THR A 347 -24.10 39.41 17.68
N GLU A 348 -25.23 39.59 18.36
CA GLU A 348 -26.12 38.50 18.80
C GLU A 348 -26.48 37.56 17.64
N ALA A 349 -26.76 38.11 16.46
CA ALA A 349 -27.07 37.36 15.25
C ALA A 349 -25.91 36.47 14.76
N TRP A 350 -24.65 36.90 14.92
CA TRP A 350 -23.48 36.08 14.56
C TRP A 350 -23.29 34.93 15.55
N ARG A 351 -23.45 35.19 16.85
CA ARG A 351 -23.40 34.13 17.88
C ARG A 351 -24.53 33.11 17.68
N GLU A 352 -25.75 33.56 17.40
CA GLU A 352 -26.88 32.66 17.11
C GLU A 352 -26.61 31.79 15.89
N LYS A 353 -26.02 32.34 14.81
CA LYS A 353 -25.65 31.55 13.63
C LYS A 353 -24.60 30.49 13.95
N LEU A 354 -23.63 30.81 14.80
CA LEU A 354 -22.56 29.91 15.22
C LEU A 354 -23.06 28.80 16.17
N PHE A 355 -24.00 29.12 17.05
CA PHE A 355 -24.69 28.13 17.88
C PHE A 355 -25.70 27.28 17.08
N ALA A 356 -26.38 27.85 16.08
CA ALA A 356 -27.25 27.11 15.17
C ALA A 356 -26.48 26.07 14.35
N MET A 357 -25.22 26.36 13.97
CA MET A 357 -24.32 25.38 13.36
C MET A 357 -23.90 24.25 14.31
N ARG A 358 -24.00 24.46 15.63
CA ARG A 358 -23.71 23.46 16.68
C ARG A 358 -24.97 22.76 17.21
N ALA A 359 -26.16 23.18 16.79
CA ALA A 359 -27.42 22.57 17.20
C ALA A 359 -27.60 21.19 16.53
N GLU A 360 -28.23 20.24 17.25
CA GLU A 360 -28.58 18.95 16.67
C GLU A 360 -29.51 19.13 15.44
N PRO A 361 -29.35 18.31 14.39
CA PRO A 361 -30.13 18.47 13.16
C PRO A 361 -31.63 18.39 13.46
N THR A 362 -32.39 19.35 12.93
CA THR A 362 -33.85 19.38 13.06
C THR A 362 -34.46 18.06 12.55
N PRO A 363 -35.42 17.45 13.27
CA PRO A 363 -36.07 16.24 12.81
C PRO A 363 -36.74 16.46 11.45
N SER A 364 -36.52 15.52 10.53
CA SER A 364 -37.04 15.61 9.16
C SER A 364 -38.56 15.79 9.15
N PRO A 365 -39.12 16.66 8.27
CA PRO A 365 -40.57 16.89 8.16
C PRO A 365 -41.36 15.66 7.66
N TYR A 366 -40.66 14.61 7.20
CA TYR A 366 -41.27 13.39 6.74
C TYR A 366 -41.53 12.37 7.87
N PRO A 367 -42.63 11.60 7.79
CA PRO A 367 -42.92 10.52 8.73
C PRO A 367 -41.77 9.50 8.84
N PRO A 368 -41.58 8.84 10.01
CA PRO A 368 -40.46 7.92 10.29
C PRO A 368 -40.29 6.78 9.29
N ILE A 369 -41.37 6.34 8.63
CA ILE A 369 -41.32 5.29 7.61
C ILE A 369 -40.74 5.79 6.29
N VAL A 370 -41.06 7.03 5.92
CA VAL A 370 -40.55 7.68 4.71
C VAL A 370 -39.10 8.05 4.91
N THR A 371 -38.70 8.52 6.09
CA THR A 371 -37.30 8.78 6.40
C THR A 371 -36.48 7.50 6.48
N LYS A 372 -37.00 6.40 7.04
CA LYS A 372 -36.31 5.10 7.03
C LYS A 372 -36.21 4.49 5.64
N PHE A 373 -37.27 4.61 4.83
CA PHE A 373 -37.26 4.14 3.44
C PHE A 373 -36.35 5.00 2.56
N ALA A 374 -36.46 6.32 2.63
CA ALA A 374 -35.60 7.25 1.93
C ALA A 374 -34.14 7.14 2.41
N ALA A 375 -33.88 6.95 3.70
CA ALA A 375 -32.53 6.66 4.20
C ALA A 375 -32.04 5.28 3.75
N GLY A 376 -32.91 4.27 3.68
CA GLY A 376 -32.57 2.97 3.13
C GLY A 376 -32.26 3.02 1.64
N VAL A 377 -33.01 3.81 0.87
CA VAL A 377 -32.81 4.06 -0.56
C VAL A 377 -31.60 4.95 -0.79
N ASN A 378 -31.39 6.04 -0.05
CA ASN A 378 -30.18 6.86 -0.13
C ASN A 378 -28.95 6.08 0.29
N LYS A 379 -29.03 5.19 1.29
CA LYS A 379 -27.93 4.32 1.68
C LYS A 379 -27.65 3.22 0.64
N ALA A 380 -28.65 2.84 -0.16
CA ALA A 380 -28.52 1.87 -1.24
C ALA A 380 -28.13 2.50 -2.60
N MET A 381 -28.59 3.71 -2.89
CA MET A 381 -28.27 4.50 -4.09
C MET A 381 -26.98 5.30 -3.93
N MET A 382 -26.67 5.74 -2.71
CA MET A 382 -25.43 6.41 -2.32
C MET A 382 -24.82 5.72 -1.09
N PRO A 383 -24.22 4.53 -1.27
CA PRO A 383 -23.46 3.88 -0.21
C PRO A 383 -22.16 4.66 0.03
N GLY A 384 -22.21 5.75 0.80
CA GLY A 384 -21.06 6.49 1.30
C GLY A 384 -20.19 7.16 0.22
N GLY A 385 -20.30 8.48 0.09
CA GLY A 385 -19.24 9.33 -0.49
C GLY A 385 -18.71 8.90 -1.86
N MET A 386 -19.47 9.16 -2.93
CA MET A 386 -19.01 9.03 -4.32
C MET A 386 -17.76 9.86 -4.66
N MET A 387 -17.30 10.73 -3.76
CA MET A 387 -16.09 11.54 -3.90
C MET A 387 -14.99 11.22 -2.85
N GLY A 388 -15.22 10.30 -1.90
CA GLY A 388 -14.32 10.12 -0.74
C GLY A 388 -14.02 8.70 -0.30
N MET A 389 -14.71 7.69 -0.83
CA MET A 389 -14.37 6.28 -0.59
C MET A 389 -13.29 5.83 -1.57
N GLY A 390 -12.03 5.94 -1.15
CA GLY A 390 -10.85 5.54 -1.91
C GLY A 390 -10.98 4.13 -2.50
N GLY A 391 -10.93 4.04 -3.83
CA GLY A 391 -11.10 2.83 -4.64
C GLY A 391 -10.04 1.73 -4.47
N GLY A 392 -9.21 1.76 -3.42
CA GLY A 392 -8.20 0.73 -3.17
C GLY A 392 -8.71 -0.49 -2.38
N GLY A 393 -9.75 -0.31 -1.56
CA GLY A 393 -10.20 -1.34 -0.61
C GLY A 393 -10.83 -2.59 -1.25
N LEU A 394 -11.51 -2.45 -2.39
CA LEU A 394 -12.10 -3.58 -3.10
C LEU A 394 -11.05 -4.31 -3.96
N ALA A 395 -10.10 -3.58 -4.55
CA ALA A 395 -8.98 -4.11 -5.30
C ALA A 395 -8.16 -5.09 -4.46
N LEU A 396 -7.77 -4.68 -3.25
CA LEU A 396 -7.00 -5.51 -2.33
C LEU A 396 -7.76 -6.79 -2.00
N ASN A 397 -9.01 -6.68 -1.54
CA ASN A 397 -9.83 -7.86 -1.24
C ASN A 397 -9.93 -8.81 -2.43
N GLN A 398 -10.12 -8.26 -3.63
CA GLN A 398 -10.22 -9.06 -4.83
C GLN A 398 -8.87 -9.71 -5.20
N LEU A 399 -7.75 -9.04 -4.95
CA LEU A 399 -6.40 -9.58 -5.15
C LEU A 399 -6.15 -10.74 -4.19
N LEU A 400 -6.48 -10.58 -2.91
CA LEU A 400 -6.39 -11.65 -1.90
C LEU A 400 -7.23 -12.87 -2.31
N VAL A 401 -8.47 -12.66 -2.77
CA VAL A 401 -9.34 -13.74 -3.28
C VAL A 401 -8.74 -14.40 -4.53
N VAL A 402 -8.12 -13.63 -5.42
CA VAL A 402 -7.47 -14.17 -6.61
C VAL A 402 -6.26 -15.01 -6.25
N MET A 403 -5.42 -14.55 -5.32
CA MET A 403 -4.22 -15.25 -4.89
C MET A 403 -4.57 -16.60 -4.23
N ASP A 404 -5.55 -16.62 -3.33
CA ASP A 404 -6.00 -17.86 -2.66
C ASP A 404 -6.73 -18.80 -3.64
N GLY A 405 -7.48 -18.24 -4.59
CA GLY A 405 -8.33 -18.98 -5.52
C GLY A 405 -7.68 -19.30 -6.88
N ILE A 406 -6.37 -19.07 -7.04
CA ILE A 406 -5.75 -19.11 -8.37
C ILE A 406 -5.75 -20.51 -8.99
N ASP A 407 -5.66 -21.56 -8.19
CA ASP A 407 -5.70 -22.95 -8.66
C ASP A 407 -7.12 -23.45 -8.90
N GLU A 408 -8.14 -22.72 -8.41
CA GLU A 408 -9.51 -23.17 -8.51
C GLU A 408 -10.02 -23.18 -9.95
N PRO A 409 -10.84 -24.17 -10.33
CA PRO A 409 -11.44 -24.20 -11.64
C PRO A 409 -12.42 -23.03 -11.84
N PRO A 410 -12.58 -22.53 -13.08
CA PRO A 410 -13.42 -21.37 -13.38
C PRO A 410 -14.83 -21.48 -12.79
N PHE A 411 -15.31 -20.39 -12.19
CA PHE A 411 -16.63 -20.33 -11.55
C PHE A 411 -17.76 -20.86 -12.45
N MET A 412 -17.82 -20.41 -13.72
CA MET A 412 -18.88 -20.85 -14.64
C MET A 412 -18.81 -22.34 -14.96
N LYS A 413 -17.62 -22.93 -14.98
CA LYS A 413 -17.47 -24.38 -15.16
C LYS A 413 -18.00 -25.12 -13.94
N ARG A 414 -17.61 -24.71 -12.72
CA ARG A 414 -18.14 -25.26 -11.46
C ARG A 414 -19.66 -25.14 -11.39
N PHE A 415 -20.20 -23.96 -11.68
CA PHE A 415 -21.63 -23.67 -11.62
C PHE A 415 -22.44 -24.50 -12.61
N ARG A 416 -22.03 -24.54 -13.89
CA ARG A 416 -22.70 -25.33 -14.93
C ARG A 416 -22.66 -26.82 -14.62
N THR A 417 -21.49 -27.34 -14.24
CA THR A 417 -21.35 -28.75 -13.81
C THR A 417 -22.27 -29.07 -12.63
N ARG A 418 -22.35 -28.19 -11.63
CA ARG A 418 -23.24 -28.36 -10.48
C ARG A 418 -24.71 -28.39 -10.90
N LYS A 419 -25.16 -27.38 -11.64
CA LYS A 419 -26.56 -27.26 -12.09
C LYS A 419 -26.97 -28.43 -12.98
N PHE A 420 -26.13 -28.82 -13.93
CA PHE A 420 -26.38 -29.95 -14.80
C PHE A 420 -26.46 -31.27 -14.02
N ASN A 421 -25.53 -31.53 -13.11
CA ASN A 421 -25.57 -32.72 -12.27
C ASN A 421 -26.81 -32.73 -11.36
N THR A 422 -27.18 -31.60 -10.77
CA THR A 422 -28.43 -31.50 -9.97
C THR A 422 -29.67 -31.74 -10.81
N PHE A 423 -29.70 -31.25 -12.05
CA PHE A 423 -30.80 -31.48 -12.98
C PHE A 423 -30.90 -32.96 -13.37
N LEU A 424 -29.79 -33.60 -13.76
CA LEU A 424 -29.76 -35.03 -14.03
C LEU A 424 -30.22 -35.86 -12.83
N ASP A 425 -29.78 -35.48 -11.63
CA ASP A 425 -30.21 -36.13 -10.40
C ASP A 425 -31.74 -36.02 -10.22
N ALA A 426 -32.36 -34.89 -10.62
CA ALA A 426 -33.78 -34.60 -10.41
C ALA A 426 -34.76 -35.28 -11.39
N ILE A 427 -34.28 -35.89 -12.48
CA ILE A 427 -35.14 -36.48 -13.54
C ILE A 427 -35.48 -37.96 -13.25
N TYR A 428 -34.86 -38.59 -12.25
CA TYR A 428 -35.13 -39.95 -11.74
C TYR A 428 -34.96 -41.14 -12.72
N PHE A 429 -35.31 -41.01 -14.00
CA PHE A 429 -35.28 -42.08 -15.00
C PHE A 429 -34.01 -42.11 -15.87
N VAL A 430 -33.15 -41.09 -15.77
CA VAL A 430 -31.89 -41.07 -16.51
C VAL A 430 -30.94 -42.12 -15.91
N PRO A 431 -30.50 -43.14 -16.68
CA PRO A 431 -29.55 -44.13 -16.20
C PRO A 431 -28.28 -43.44 -15.70
N GLN A 432 -27.73 -43.87 -14.56
CA GLN A 432 -26.45 -43.31 -14.09
C GLN A 432 -25.30 -43.64 -15.06
N ARG A 433 -25.48 -44.68 -15.89
CA ARG A 433 -24.57 -45.11 -16.95
C ARG A 433 -25.36 -45.38 -18.23
N LEU A 434 -24.92 -44.79 -19.34
CA LEU A 434 -25.43 -45.08 -20.69
C LEU A 434 -24.25 -45.61 -21.50
N PHE A 435 -24.38 -46.78 -22.12
CA PHE A 435 -23.30 -47.44 -22.88
C PHE A 435 -21.97 -47.53 -22.11
N GLY A 436 -22.01 -47.90 -20.83
CA GLY A 436 -20.82 -48.05 -19.98
C GLY A 436 -20.19 -46.74 -19.46
N ARG A 437 -20.64 -45.56 -19.90
CA ARG A 437 -20.12 -44.25 -19.43
C ARG A 437 -21.05 -43.59 -18.41
N LYS A 438 -20.49 -43.02 -17.33
CA LYS A 438 -21.25 -42.24 -16.33
C LYS A 438 -21.74 -40.93 -16.98
N LEU A 439 -23.05 -40.66 -16.94
CA LEU A 439 -23.67 -39.44 -17.48
C LEU A 439 -23.37 -38.18 -16.64
N ARG A 440 -23.02 -38.36 -15.36
CA ARG A 440 -22.61 -37.27 -14.47
C ARG A 440 -21.29 -36.66 -14.92
N LEU A 441 -21.27 -35.34 -15.02
CA LEU A 441 -20.05 -34.59 -15.25
C LEU A 441 -19.15 -34.69 -14.03
N LYS A 442 -17.89 -35.07 -14.23
CA LYS A 442 -16.88 -35.08 -13.16
C LYS A 442 -16.69 -33.65 -12.64
N PRO A 443 -16.48 -33.46 -11.33
CA PRO A 443 -16.12 -32.15 -10.81
C PRO A 443 -14.85 -31.66 -11.53
N PRO A 444 -14.80 -30.37 -11.93
CA PRO A 444 -13.63 -29.85 -12.60
C PRO A 444 -12.45 -29.92 -11.63
N LYS A 445 -11.33 -30.48 -12.09
CA LYS A 445 -10.08 -30.52 -11.33
C LYS A 445 -9.47 -29.11 -11.22
N PRO A 446 -8.73 -28.81 -10.13
CA PRO A 446 -7.90 -27.62 -10.06
C PRO A 446 -6.89 -27.64 -11.21
N ARG A 447 -6.48 -26.44 -11.60
CA ARG A 447 -5.55 -26.23 -12.70
C ARG A 447 -4.12 -26.51 -12.23
N LYS A 448 -3.25 -26.92 -13.16
CA LYS A 448 -1.83 -27.14 -12.87
C LYS A 448 -0.99 -25.88 -13.05
N GLU A 449 -1.56 -24.84 -13.67
CA GLU A 449 -0.81 -23.62 -13.95
C GLU A 449 -0.50 -22.84 -12.68
N GLU A 450 0.74 -22.41 -12.58
CA GLU A 450 1.34 -21.72 -11.45
C GLU A 450 1.52 -20.24 -11.81
N VAL A 451 0.99 -19.38 -10.96
CA VAL A 451 1.12 -17.94 -11.11
C VAL A 451 1.73 -17.39 -9.83
N TYR A 452 2.88 -16.75 -10.00
CA TYR A 452 3.66 -16.16 -8.92
C TYR A 452 3.53 -14.65 -8.92
N PHE A 453 3.38 -14.05 -7.75
CA PHE A 453 3.25 -12.61 -7.60
C PHE A 453 4.52 -11.99 -7.03
N ILE A 454 5.01 -10.93 -7.63
CA ILE A 454 6.07 -10.09 -7.07
C ILE A 454 5.46 -8.71 -6.86
N GLY A 455 5.35 -8.25 -5.62
CA GLY A 455 4.94 -6.89 -5.29
C GLY A 455 6.16 -6.04 -4.95
N ALA A 456 6.22 -4.78 -5.35
CA ALA A 456 7.20 -3.81 -4.85
C ALA A 456 6.50 -2.66 -4.15
N CYS A 457 7.01 -2.22 -3.00
CA CYS A 457 6.50 -1.02 -2.32
C CYS A 457 7.62 -0.22 -1.66
N ASN A 458 7.32 1.05 -1.41
CA ASN A 458 8.26 1.99 -0.78
C ASN A 458 7.94 2.22 0.70
N VAL A 459 6.78 1.73 1.18
CA VAL A 459 6.37 1.85 2.58
C VAL A 459 6.91 0.70 3.45
N PRO A 460 7.08 0.94 4.77
CA PRO A 460 7.41 -0.11 5.72
C PRO A 460 6.35 -1.21 5.73
N LEU A 461 6.78 -2.44 6.04
CA LEU A 461 5.91 -3.62 6.12
C LEU A 461 4.70 -3.42 7.05
N GLU A 462 4.89 -2.66 8.13
CA GLU A 462 3.85 -2.38 9.13
C GLU A 462 2.68 -1.58 8.58
N MET A 463 2.88 -0.78 7.52
CA MET A 463 1.83 0.02 6.90
C MET A 463 0.93 -0.80 5.97
N LEU A 464 1.38 -1.99 5.57
CA LEU A 464 0.61 -2.89 4.70
C LEU A 464 -0.43 -3.69 5.49
N ASP A 465 -1.49 -4.12 4.78
CA ASP A 465 -2.53 -4.99 5.31
C ASP A 465 -1.91 -6.36 5.68
N PRO A 466 -2.02 -6.80 6.94
CA PRO A 466 -1.50 -8.11 7.38
C PRO A 466 -2.07 -9.29 6.61
N ALA A 467 -3.24 -9.13 5.97
CA ALA A 467 -3.82 -10.14 5.12
C ALA A 467 -3.00 -10.35 3.83
N LEU A 468 -2.34 -9.32 3.30
CA LEU A 468 -1.49 -9.43 2.11
C LEU A 468 -0.18 -10.15 2.41
N THR A 469 0.44 -9.83 3.55
CA THR A 469 1.78 -10.28 3.97
C THR A 469 1.81 -11.63 4.69
N ARG A 470 0.66 -12.31 4.79
CA ARG A 470 0.54 -13.61 5.46
C ARG A 470 1.14 -14.75 4.61
N PRO A 471 1.74 -15.79 5.23
CA PRO A 471 2.14 -17.02 4.54
C PRO A 471 1.03 -17.63 3.69
N GLY A 472 1.37 -18.05 2.47
CA GLY A 472 0.42 -18.50 1.43
C GLY A 472 -0.04 -17.41 0.48
N ARG A 473 0.30 -16.14 0.73
CA ARG A 473 0.11 -14.99 -0.17
C ARG A 473 1.47 -14.35 -0.49
N MET A 474 1.74 -13.13 -0.03
CA MET A 474 3.05 -12.48 -0.14
C MET A 474 3.85 -12.66 1.16
N GLY A 475 4.03 -13.90 1.59
CA GLY A 475 4.64 -14.20 2.90
C GLY A 475 6.16 -14.03 2.96
N ARG A 476 6.82 -13.87 1.81
CA ARG A 476 8.29 -13.73 1.73
C ARG A 476 8.63 -12.28 1.41
N HIS A 477 9.44 -11.66 2.27
CA HIS A 477 9.78 -10.26 2.17
C HIS A 477 11.28 -10.12 1.89
N ILE A 478 11.63 -9.41 0.83
CA ILE A 478 13.01 -9.11 0.45
C ILE A 478 13.23 -7.62 0.63
N TYR A 479 14.15 -7.27 1.53
CA TYR A 479 14.50 -5.89 1.83
C TYR A 479 15.60 -5.40 0.88
N PHE A 480 15.37 -4.26 0.26
CA PHE A 480 16.31 -3.51 -0.55
C PHE A 480 16.84 -2.38 0.31
N ARG A 481 18.08 -2.53 0.75
CA ARG A 481 18.77 -1.53 1.57
C ARG A 481 19.25 -0.37 0.70
N THR A 482 19.54 0.77 1.31
CA THR A 482 20.34 1.80 0.65
C THR A 482 21.74 1.21 0.37
N PRO A 483 22.35 1.51 -0.80
CA PRO A 483 23.68 1.02 -1.14
C PRO A 483 24.73 1.38 -0.08
N THR A 484 25.63 0.44 0.23
CA THR A 484 26.80 0.73 1.05
C THR A 484 27.83 1.53 0.25
N TRP A 485 28.88 2.01 0.90
CA TRP A 485 30.02 2.61 0.22
C TRP A 485 30.57 1.74 -0.93
N GLU A 486 30.81 0.45 -0.69
CA GLU A 486 31.31 -0.48 -1.73
C GLU A 486 30.31 -0.64 -2.89
N ASP A 487 29.01 -0.72 -2.58
CA ASP A 487 27.98 -0.81 -3.61
C ASP A 487 27.93 0.46 -4.46
N ARG A 488 28.04 1.65 -3.85
CA ARG A 488 28.01 2.92 -4.59
C ARG A 488 29.18 3.02 -5.56
N ARG A 489 30.36 2.54 -5.18
CA ARG A 489 31.51 2.46 -6.09
C ARG A 489 31.20 1.59 -7.31
N ASP A 490 30.70 0.37 -7.10
CA ASP A 490 30.32 -0.55 -8.19
C ASP A 490 29.17 0.03 -9.05
N ILE A 491 28.23 0.75 -8.44
CA ILE A 491 27.17 1.46 -9.15
C ILE A 491 27.75 2.59 -10.03
N PHE A 492 28.70 3.38 -9.53
CA PHE A 492 29.40 4.38 -10.34
C PHE A 492 30.16 3.74 -11.50
N ASP A 493 30.84 2.62 -11.27
CA ASP A 493 31.53 1.88 -12.32
C ASP A 493 30.57 1.43 -13.43
N LEU A 494 29.36 0.99 -13.06
CA LEU A 494 28.32 0.65 -14.04
C LEU A 494 27.87 1.86 -14.86
N TYR A 495 27.50 2.97 -14.20
CA TYR A 495 26.88 4.10 -14.89
C TYR A 495 27.90 4.94 -15.66
N LEU A 496 29.10 5.17 -15.11
CA LEU A 496 30.17 5.85 -15.81
C LEU A 496 30.63 5.05 -17.04
N GLY A 497 30.59 3.72 -16.99
CA GLY A 497 30.77 2.88 -18.19
C GLY A 497 29.70 3.03 -19.27
N LYS A 498 28.56 3.69 -18.99
CA LYS A 498 27.44 3.90 -19.94
C LYS A 498 27.36 5.33 -20.47
N VAL A 499 28.09 6.29 -19.90
CA VAL A 499 28.01 7.72 -20.24
C VAL A 499 29.38 8.31 -20.57
N GLY A 500 29.43 9.30 -21.47
CA GLY A 500 30.66 10.00 -21.82
C GLY A 500 31.16 10.85 -20.65
N HIS A 501 32.36 10.57 -20.16
CA HIS A 501 32.99 11.27 -19.04
C HIS A 501 34.52 11.37 -19.23
N GLU A 502 35.17 12.28 -18.50
CA GLU A 502 36.62 12.47 -18.56
C GLU A 502 37.39 11.33 -17.86
N GLU A 503 38.55 10.95 -18.42
CA GLU A 503 39.42 9.87 -17.91
C GLU A 503 39.87 10.09 -16.45
N ALA A 504 39.91 11.33 -15.97
CA ALA A 504 40.26 11.65 -14.59
C ALA A 504 39.31 10.99 -13.57
N LEU A 505 38.06 10.75 -13.96
CA LEU A 505 37.07 10.08 -13.11
C LEU A 505 37.27 8.56 -13.04
N ASP A 506 37.95 7.94 -14.01
CA ASP A 506 38.18 6.48 -14.06
C ASP A 506 39.18 5.95 -13.03
N THR A 507 39.87 6.84 -12.33
CA THR A 507 40.82 6.43 -11.30
C THR A 507 40.12 5.83 -10.09
N ALA A 508 40.73 4.81 -9.48
CA ALA A 508 40.19 4.20 -8.25
C ALA A 508 39.99 5.23 -7.12
N LYS A 509 40.91 6.21 -7.01
CA LYS A 509 40.78 7.32 -6.06
C LYS A 509 39.51 8.15 -6.30
N ALA A 510 39.22 8.52 -7.55
CA ALA A 510 38.03 9.28 -7.89
C ALA A 510 36.75 8.47 -7.62
N ARG A 511 36.71 7.18 -7.98
CA ARG A 511 35.56 6.30 -7.69
C ARG A 511 35.31 6.15 -6.18
N ASP A 512 36.38 5.99 -5.39
CA ASP A 512 36.30 5.92 -3.94
C ASP A 512 35.81 7.24 -3.33
N GLU A 513 36.30 8.39 -3.82
CA GLU A 513 35.84 9.72 -3.41
C GLU A 513 34.34 9.91 -3.72
N LEU A 514 33.91 9.61 -4.95
CA LEU A 514 32.50 9.71 -5.35
C LEU A 514 31.61 8.83 -4.47
N ALA A 515 32.04 7.62 -4.14
CA ALA A 515 31.30 6.72 -3.25
C ALA A 515 31.21 7.27 -1.81
N ARG A 516 32.22 8.00 -1.32
CA ARG A 516 32.21 8.65 0.00
C ARG A 516 31.25 9.84 0.03
N ILE A 517 31.34 10.73 -0.94
CA ILE A 517 30.54 11.98 -0.99
C ILE A 517 29.07 11.77 -1.38
N THR A 518 28.67 10.55 -1.72
CA THR A 518 27.29 10.18 -2.07
C THR A 518 26.64 9.24 -1.06
N ASN A 519 27.05 9.32 0.22
CA ASN A 519 26.39 8.57 1.29
C ASN A 519 24.88 8.84 1.28
N GLY A 520 24.09 7.76 1.34
CA GLY A 520 22.63 7.80 1.28
C GLY A 520 22.04 7.81 -0.14
N TYR A 521 22.86 7.96 -1.19
CA TYR A 521 22.35 7.95 -2.57
C TYR A 521 21.80 6.58 -2.95
N SER A 522 20.64 6.59 -3.60
CA SER A 522 20.13 5.41 -4.30
C SER A 522 20.82 5.24 -5.65
N PRO A 523 20.82 4.03 -6.25
CA PRO A 523 21.31 3.82 -7.61
C PRO A 523 20.65 4.75 -8.63
N ALA A 524 19.36 5.06 -8.45
CA ALA A 524 18.63 5.98 -9.31
C ALA A 524 19.13 7.44 -9.19
N MET A 525 19.54 7.87 -7.99
CA MET A 525 20.12 9.21 -7.80
C MET A 525 21.49 9.32 -8.47
N ILE A 526 22.30 8.26 -8.41
CA ILE A 526 23.60 8.21 -9.08
C ILE A 526 23.41 8.29 -10.61
N ASP A 527 22.48 7.50 -11.16
CA ASP A 527 22.12 7.52 -12.59
C ASP A 527 21.66 8.91 -13.04
N GLN A 528 20.78 9.53 -12.23
CA GLN A 528 20.26 10.87 -12.48
C GLN A 528 21.38 11.93 -12.45
N ALA A 529 22.31 11.84 -11.49
CA ALA A 529 23.46 12.75 -11.42
C ALA A 529 24.36 12.61 -12.65
N CYS A 530 24.68 11.38 -13.08
CA CYS A 530 25.48 11.13 -14.28
C CYS A 530 24.79 11.66 -15.55
N SER A 531 23.48 11.44 -15.68
CA SER A 531 22.68 11.90 -16.81
C SER A 531 22.60 13.43 -16.88
N LEU A 532 22.45 14.09 -15.74
CA LEU A 532 22.40 15.54 -15.66
C LEU A 532 23.78 16.17 -15.90
N ALA A 533 24.86 15.55 -15.41
CA ALA A 533 26.23 15.98 -15.70
C ALA A 533 26.51 15.97 -17.20
N LEU A 534 26.09 14.90 -17.89
CA LEU A 534 26.18 14.81 -19.35
C LEU A 534 25.34 15.88 -20.06
N THR A 535 24.17 16.22 -19.51
CA THR A 535 23.35 17.34 -20.01
C THR A 535 24.10 18.67 -19.90
N TYR A 536 24.79 18.92 -18.78
CA TYR A 536 25.60 20.12 -18.60
C TYR A 536 26.79 20.18 -19.57
N ALA A 537 27.47 19.07 -19.78
CA ALA A 537 28.54 18.98 -20.78
C ALA A 537 28.03 19.33 -22.18
N HIS A 538 26.95 18.69 -22.63
CA HIS A 538 26.37 18.95 -23.95
C HIS A 538 25.83 20.36 -24.12
N SER A 539 25.28 20.95 -23.05
CA SER A 539 24.83 22.36 -23.08
C SER A 539 25.98 23.36 -23.29
N ASN A 540 27.21 22.93 -23.01
CA ASN A 540 28.45 23.69 -23.22
C ASN A 540 29.28 23.15 -24.40
N ASP A 541 28.63 22.50 -25.38
CA ASP A 541 29.26 21.91 -26.57
C ASP A 541 30.36 20.86 -26.28
N ARG A 542 30.35 20.23 -25.10
CA ARG A 542 31.24 19.12 -24.73
C ARG A 542 30.51 17.78 -24.85
N VAL A 543 31.22 16.76 -25.31
CA VAL A 543 30.69 15.39 -25.50
C VAL A 543 30.84 14.48 -24.28
N ALA A 544 31.63 14.91 -23.30
CA ALA A 544 31.90 14.21 -22.06
C ALA A 544 31.89 15.21 -20.90
N PHE A 545 31.38 14.78 -19.75
CA PHE A 545 31.33 15.63 -18.57
C PHE A 545 32.58 15.51 -17.69
N SER A 546 32.92 16.61 -17.02
CA SER A 546 34.04 16.70 -16.09
C SER A 546 33.62 16.37 -14.67
N ARG A 547 34.60 16.25 -13.75
CA ARG A 547 34.31 16.15 -12.30
C ARG A 547 33.39 17.28 -11.83
N GLN A 548 33.62 18.50 -12.31
CA GLN A 548 32.85 19.67 -11.89
C GLN A 548 31.39 19.61 -12.32
N ASP A 549 31.11 19.13 -13.54
CA ASP A 549 29.72 18.93 -14.00
C ASP A 549 28.99 17.89 -13.15
N LEU A 550 29.68 16.81 -12.78
CA LEU A 550 29.12 15.75 -11.97
C LEU A 550 28.78 16.25 -10.57
N LEU A 551 29.65 17.03 -9.94
CA LEU A 551 29.42 17.61 -8.62
C LEU A 551 28.26 18.63 -8.63
N GLU A 552 28.18 19.47 -9.66
CA GLU A 552 27.05 20.40 -9.86
C GLU A 552 25.74 19.62 -10.11
N ALA A 553 25.79 18.52 -10.85
CA ALA A 553 24.64 17.66 -11.10
C ALA A 553 24.16 16.95 -9.83
N MET A 554 25.08 16.36 -9.05
CA MET A 554 24.78 15.75 -7.75
C MET A 554 24.07 16.75 -6.84
N THR A 555 24.62 17.96 -6.76
CA THR A 555 24.04 19.05 -5.98
C THR A 555 22.63 19.42 -6.45
N THR A 556 22.43 19.46 -7.76
CA THR A 556 21.13 19.77 -8.36
C THR A 556 20.10 18.70 -8.04
N VAL A 557 20.50 17.43 -8.01
CA VAL A 557 19.64 16.30 -7.59
C VAL A 557 19.23 16.42 -6.12
N GLU A 558 20.12 16.87 -5.23
CA GLU A 558 19.83 17.00 -3.79
C GLU A 558 18.99 18.25 -3.45
N THR A 559 19.38 19.40 -3.99
CA THR A 559 18.97 20.72 -3.48
C THR A 559 18.31 21.61 -4.54
N GLY A 560 18.22 21.13 -5.79
CA GLY A 560 17.69 21.88 -6.91
C GLY A 560 18.73 22.80 -7.59
N VAL A 561 18.25 23.50 -8.61
CA VAL A 561 19.09 24.35 -9.48
C VAL A 561 19.57 25.59 -8.72
N ALA A 562 20.83 25.98 -8.93
CA ALA A 562 21.40 27.22 -8.38
C ALA A 562 20.64 28.45 -8.89
N ILE A 563 20.31 29.36 -7.97
CA ILE A 563 19.74 30.66 -8.34
C ILE A 563 20.91 31.60 -8.60
N GLY A 564 21.08 32.05 -9.85
CA GLY A 564 22.21 32.89 -10.30
C GLY A 564 22.27 34.31 -9.73
N GLN A 565 21.53 34.63 -8.66
CA GLN A 565 21.54 35.94 -8.04
C GLN A 565 22.55 35.95 -6.88
N GLN A 566 23.72 36.54 -7.10
CA GLN A 566 24.68 36.81 -6.04
C GLN A 566 24.19 38.02 -5.22
N GLY A 567 24.08 37.84 -3.90
CA GLY A 567 23.76 38.91 -2.97
C GLY A 567 24.90 39.93 -2.84
N PRO A 568 24.70 41.01 -2.07
CA PRO A 568 25.75 41.96 -1.72
C PRO A 568 26.99 41.28 -1.10
N LYS A 569 28.19 41.83 -1.35
CA LYS A 569 29.47 41.25 -0.85
C LYS A 569 29.50 41.01 0.66
N HIS A 570 28.86 41.89 1.44
CA HIS A 570 28.81 41.74 2.90
C HIS A 570 27.88 40.59 3.33
N GLU A 571 26.78 40.35 2.61
CA GLU A 571 25.92 39.18 2.85
C GLU A 571 26.63 37.88 2.46
N LEU A 572 27.34 37.87 1.34
CA LEU A 572 28.17 36.72 0.95
C LEU A 572 29.24 36.39 2.00
N ARG A 573 29.89 37.40 2.58
CA ARG A 573 30.83 37.18 3.69
C ARG A 573 30.12 36.66 4.94
N ALA A 574 28.94 37.16 5.26
CA ALA A 574 28.15 36.67 6.39
C ALA A 574 27.78 35.18 6.21
N ILE A 575 27.29 34.80 5.02
CA ILE A 575 26.99 33.41 4.67
C ILE A 575 28.27 32.56 4.72
N ALA A 576 29.38 33.02 4.15
CA ALA A 576 30.63 32.27 4.18
C ALA A 576 31.13 32.01 5.61
N ILE A 577 31.02 32.99 6.51
CA ILE A 577 31.35 32.84 7.92
C ILE A 577 30.38 31.88 8.62
N HIS A 578 29.09 31.94 8.29
CA HIS A 578 28.06 31.04 8.79
C HIS A 578 28.39 29.58 8.43
N GLU A 579 28.64 29.29 7.15
CA GLU A 579 28.98 27.95 6.67
C GLU A 579 30.35 27.48 7.19
N ALA A 580 31.34 28.37 7.28
CA ALA A 580 32.62 28.07 7.91
C ALA A 580 32.45 27.69 9.40
N GLY A 581 31.49 28.32 10.10
CA GLY A 581 31.13 27.97 11.46
C GLY A 581 30.68 26.51 11.60
N HIS A 582 29.83 26.03 10.69
CA HIS A 582 29.46 24.62 10.63
C HIS A 582 30.66 23.72 10.31
N ALA A 583 31.47 24.08 9.31
CA ALA A 583 32.61 23.27 8.89
C ALA A 583 33.66 23.09 9.99
N VAL A 584 34.04 24.19 10.65
CA VAL A 584 35.02 24.21 11.75
C VAL A 584 34.55 23.35 12.92
N THR A 585 33.31 23.57 13.37
CA THR A 585 32.78 22.81 14.51
C THR A 585 32.53 21.34 14.18
N SER A 586 32.12 21.02 12.95
CA SER A 586 32.00 19.64 12.48
C SER A 586 33.36 18.94 12.49
N HIS A 587 34.38 19.56 11.93
CA HIS A 587 35.71 18.98 11.84
C HIS A 587 36.32 18.71 13.22
N VAL A 588 36.14 19.62 14.19
CA VAL A 588 36.70 19.48 15.54
C VAL A 588 35.96 18.43 16.41
N PHE A 589 34.64 18.29 16.27
CA PHE A 589 33.82 17.46 17.18
C PHE A 589 33.21 16.21 16.56
N ARG A 590 33.34 15.99 15.25
CA ARG A 590 32.76 14.84 14.55
C ARG A 590 33.83 14.03 13.84
N GLU A 591 34.70 13.39 14.64
CA GLU A 591 35.84 12.58 14.17
C GLU A 591 35.49 11.51 13.13
N ASN A 592 34.28 10.94 13.21
CA ASN A 592 33.81 9.89 12.29
C ASN A 592 33.07 10.42 11.06
N MET A 593 33.17 11.72 10.79
CA MET A 593 32.48 12.41 9.69
C MET A 593 33.47 13.21 8.87
N LEU A 594 33.33 13.15 7.55
CA LEU A 594 34.11 13.96 6.60
C LEU A 594 33.22 15.06 6.07
N ALA A 595 33.74 16.28 6.03
CA ALA A 595 33.09 17.41 5.37
C ALA A 595 33.14 17.18 3.86
N THR A 596 32.01 16.80 3.26
CA THR A 596 31.93 16.43 1.83
C THR A 596 31.60 17.61 0.94
N ARG A 597 31.06 18.69 1.51
CA ARG A 597 30.65 19.85 0.73
C ARG A 597 30.59 21.10 1.59
N LEU A 598 31.04 22.20 1.01
CA LEU A 598 30.90 23.53 1.58
C LEU A 598 30.57 24.54 0.47
N SER A 599 29.43 25.21 0.55
CA SER A 599 28.90 26.05 -0.53
C SER A 599 28.26 27.33 0.00
N ILE A 600 28.42 28.43 -0.75
CA ILE A 600 27.69 29.70 -0.55
C ILE A 600 26.77 30.03 -1.73
N LYS A 601 26.51 29.05 -2.61
CA LYS A 601 25.55 29.21 -3.70
C LYS A 601 24.13 29.08 -3.16
N LYS A 602 23.30 30.09 -3.44
CA LYS A 602 21.87 30.07 -3.10
C LYS A 602 21.12 29.01 -3.89
N ARG A 603 20.44 28.10 -3.20
CA ARG A 603 19.57 27.06 -3.79
C ARG A 603 18.26 26.98 -3.00
N GLY A 604 17.14 27.13 -3.70
CA GLY A 604 15.83 27.23 -3.05
C GLY A 604 15.79 28.37 -2.03
N GLU A 605 15.43 28.04 -0.78
CA GLU A 605 15.36 28.99 0.34
C GLU A 605 16.67 29.13 1.14
N THR A 606 17.69 28.30 0.88
CA THR A 606 18.95 28.31 1.66
C THR A 606 20.02 29.18 0.98
N GLY A 607 20.74 29.97 1.79
CA GLY A 607 21.80 30.89 1.33
C GLY A 607 23.16 30.24 1.11
N GLY A 608 23.41 29.10 1.77
CA GLY A 608 24.62 28.28 1.69
C GLY A 608 24.33 26.85 2.18
N HIS A 609 25.32 25.97 2.13
CA HIS A 609 25.20 24.60 2.63
C HIS A 609 26.54 23.97 3.01
N HIS A 610 26.68 23.54 4.26
CA HIS A 610 27.69 22.60 4.72
C HIS A 610 27.11 21.19 4.87
N GLN A 611 27.78 20.21 4.27
CA GLN A 611 27.42 18.79 4.36
C GLN A 611 28.61 17.99 4.88
N ALA A 612 28.32 17.07 5.81
CA ALA A 612 29.29 16.09 6.28
C ALA A 612 28.68 14.69 6.28
N MET A 613 29.43 13.72 5.80
CA MET A 613 29.01 12.32 5.67
C MET A 613 29.88 11.40 6.54
N ALA A 614 29.30 10.31 7.02
CA ALA A 614 30.02 9.35 7.84
C ALA A 614 31.10 8.65 7.00
N ILE A 615 32.29 8.47 7.59
CA ILE A 615 33.40 7.76 6.94
C ILE A 615 32.99 6.32 6.64
N GLU A 616 32.27 5.70 7.57
CA GLU A 616 31.80 4.33 7.50
C GLU A 616 30.28 4.28 7.68
N ASP A 617 29.62 3.34 6.99
CA ASP A 617 28.19 3.11 7.16
C ASP A 617 27.92 2.48 8.53
N ARG A 618 27.22 3.21 9.41
CA ARG A 618 26.98 2.83 10.80
C ARG A 618 25.49 2.73 11.13
N PHE A 619 25.15 1.81 12.03
CA PHE A 619 23.76 1.56 12.46
C PHE A 619 23.34 2.36 13.71
N GLY A 620 24.26 3.05 14.38
CA GLY A 620 23.98 3.83 15.58
C GLY A 620 25.05 4.85 15.95
N SER A 621 24.63 5.87 16.70
CA SER A 621 25.47 6.98 17.17
C SER A 621 25.70 6.91 18.68
N TRP A 622 26.90 7.30 19.11
CA TRP A 622 27.20 7.52 20.52
C TRP A 622 26.69 8.90 20.98
N ARG A 623 26.47 9.07 22.30
CA ARG A 623 26.07 10.36 22.88
C ARG A 623 27.03 11.49 22.51
N SER A 624 28.34 11.23 22.51
CA SER A 624 29.37 12.20 22.13
C SER A 624 29.20 12.70 20.68
N GLU A 625 28.81 11.81 19.77
CA GLU A 625 28.61 12.13 18.34
C GLU A 625 27.33 12.94 18.11
N GLU A 626 26.27 12.63 18.87
CA GLU A 626 25.04 13.42 18.86
C GLU A 626 25.25 14.82 19.45
N VAL A 627 26.04 14.94 20.53
CA VAL A 627 26.48 16.24 21.06
C VAL A 627 27.36 16.98 20.05
N GLY A 628 28.29 16.30 19.39
CA GLY A 628 29.10 16.89 18.31
C GLY A 628 28.24 17.42 17.16
N SER A 629 27.15 16.73 16.85
CA SER A 629 26.16 17.20 15.87
C SER A 629 25.39 18.43 16.34
N LEU A 630 25.02 18.52 17.63
CA LEU A 630 24.43 19.74 18.20
C LEU A 630 25.41 20.92 18.17
N ILE A 631 26.68 20.70 18.54
CA ILE A 631 27.75 21.71 18.47
C ILE A 631 27.90 22.20 17.02
N THR A 632 27.85 21.28 16.05
CA THR A 632 27.96 21.62 14.62
C THR A 632 26.83 22.52 14.15
N VAL A 633 25.58 22.15 14.46
CA VAL A 633 24.40 22.92 14.07
C VAL A 633 24.42 24.31 14.72
N LEU A 634 24.84 24.41 15.98
CA LEU A 634 24.97 25.68 16.69
C LEU A 634 26.23 26.48 16.29
N GLY A 635 27.14 25.87 15.53
CA GLY A 635 28.41 26.46 15.10
C GLY A 635 28.25 27.68 14.22
N ALA A 636 27.27 27.69 13.32
CA ALA A 636 26.97 28.84 12.49
C ALA A 636 26.48 30.05 13.28
N MET A 637 25.55 29.81 14.22
CA MET A 637 25.07 30.86 15.12
C MET A 637 26.20 31.40 16.00
N ALA A 638 27.08 30.53 16.49
CA ALA A 638 28.27 30.92 17.23
C ALA A 638 29.25 31.76 16.36
N ALA A 639 29.45 31.38 15.11
CA ALA A 639 30.28 32.11 14.16
C ALA A 639 29.77 33.54 13.92
N GLU A 640 28.49 33.69 13.60
CA GLU A 640 27.91 35.02 13.42
C GLU A 640 28.05 35.89 14.67
N LEU A 641 27.81 35.33 15.86
CA LEU A 641 27.93 36.07 17.12
C LEU A 641 29.39 36.52 17.39
N VAL A 642 30.38 35.67 17.13
CA VAL A 642 31.81 35.99 17.35
C VAL A 642 32.34 37.04 16.37
N PHE A 643 31.85 37.02 15.12
CA PHE A 643 32.33 37.93 14.08
C PHE A 643 31.56 39.25 14.02
N TYR A 644 30.24 39.22 14.27
CA TYR A 644 29.35 40.36 14.07
C TYR A 644 28.68 40.85 15.37
N GLY A 645 28.77 40.11 16.48
CA GLY A 645 28.10 40.47 17.73
C GLY A 645 26.58 40.32 17.71
N GLN A 646 26.02 39.78 16.63
CA GLN A 646 24.59 39.58 16.42
C GLN A 646 24.36 38.41 15.45
N ASN A 647 23.13 37.89 15.40
CA ASN A 647 22.72 36.83 14.48
C ASN A 647 21.77 37.36 13.39
N GLY A 648 21.87 36.80 12.20
CA GLY A 648 20.90 36.97 11.13
C GLY A 648 19.65 36.11 11.33
N ASN A 649 18.68 36.21 10.43
CA ASN A 649 17.50 35.34 10.42
C ASN A 649 17.77 33.93 9.86
N GLY A 650 18.91 33.73 9.20
CA GLY A 650 19.32 32.44 8.59
C GLY A 650 19.46 31.30 9.60
N VAL A 651 19.83 31.59 10.86
CA VAL A 651 20.04 30.58 11.91
C VAL A 651 18.74 29.91 12.41
N GLY A 652 17.57 30.41 12.01
CA GLY A 652 16.28 29.90 12.48
C GLY A 652 16.06 28.42 12.15
N GLY A 653 16.49 27.99 10.95
CA GLY A 653 16.44 26.58 10.52
C GLY A 653 17.33 25.69 11.38
N ASP A 654 18.57 26.11 11.62
CA ASP A 654 19.54 25.41 12.46
C ASP A 654 19.04 25.27 13.90
N LEU A 655 18.44 26.33 14.44
CA LEU A 655 17.87 26.32 15.78
C LEU A 655 16.70 25.32 15.90
N GLY A 656 15.87 25.24 14.86
CA GLY A 656 14.82 24.24 14.74
C GLY A 656 15.38 22.81 14.75
N MET A 657 16.44 22.56 13.97
CA MET A 657 17.13 21.26 13.92
C MET A 657 17.81 20.89 15.24
N ALA A 658 18.51 21.84 15.87
CA ALA A 658 19.16 21.65 17.17
C ALA A 658 18.12 21.30 18.24
N THR A 659 16.99 22.02 18.26
CA THR A 659 15.88 21.77 19.20
C THR A 659 15.26 20.39 18.98
N ALA A 660 15.01 19.99 17.73
CA ALA A 660 14.47 18.67 17.41
C ALA A 660 15.43 17.54 17.84
N ARG A 661 16.74 17.70 17.56
CA ARG A 661 17.76 16.72 17.94
C ARG A 661 17.95 16.61 19.45
N ALA A 662 18.02 17.74 20.16
CA ALA A 662 18.09 17.73 21.62
C ALA A 662 16.84 17.08 22.26
N SER A 663 15.66 17.35 21.70
CA SER A 663 14.40 16.70 22.09
C SER A 663 14.42 15.18 21.86
N TYR A 664 14.96 14.72 20.73
CA TYR A 664 15.17 13.29 20.47
C TYR A 664 16.12 12.65 21.49
N MET A 665 17.26 13.29 21.74
CA MET A 665 18.28 12.82 22.67
C MET A 665 17.68 12.60 24.07
N VAL A 666 16.93 13.57 24.59
CA VAL A 666 16.31 13.46 25.92
C VAL A 666 15.08 12.55 25.91
N GLY A 667 14.20 12.69 24.92
CA GLY A 667 12.87 12.09 24.93
C GLY A 667 12.83 10.63 24.51
N SER A 668 13.64 10.25 23.52
CA SER A 668 13.61 8.91 22.89
C SER A 668 14.89 8.13 23.14
N ALA A 669 16.06 8.77 23.12
CA ALA A 669 17.36 8.11 23.24
C ALA A 669 17.90 8.02 24.67
N GLY A 670 17.32 8.74 25.64
CA GLY A 670 17.77 8.75 27.03
C GLY A 670 19.14 9.42 27.26
N MET A 671 19.58 10.27 26.34
CA MET A 671 20.88 10.96 26.32
C MET A 671 20.81 12.34 26.99
N ALA A 672 20.64 12.36 28.31
CA ALA A 672 20.61 13.60 29.09
C ALA A 672 21.96 14.39 29.05
N PRO A 673 21.96 15.69 29.43
CA PRO A 673 23.18 16.46 29.68
C PRO A 673 24.11 15.74 30.64
N ALA A 674 25.41 15.87 30.41
CA ALA A 674 26.40 15.32 31.33
C ALA A 674 26.38 16.15 32.63
N PRO A 675 26.52 15.52 33.80
CA PRO A 675 26.70 16.25 35.04
C PRO A 675 28.00 17.07 34.98
N ILE A 676 27.98 18.23 35.62
CA ILE A 676 29.17 19.06 35.79
C ILE A 676 29.85 18.61 37.07
N ASP A 677 31.14 18.30 37.00
CA ASP A 677 31.97 17.94 38.14
C ASP A 677 33.01 19.03 38.36
N LEU A 678 32.92 19.73 39.49
CA LEU A 678 33.87 20.78 39.89
C LEU A 678 34.75 20.33 41.06
N SER A 679 34.84 19.03 41.34
CA SER A 679 35.64 18.49 42.46
C SER A 679 37.12 18.87 42.40
N ASP A 680 37.70 18.95 41.19
CA ASP A 680 39.09 19.35 40.95
C ASP A 680 39.34 20.86 41.11
N ARG A 681 38.29 21.67 41.25
CA ARG A 681 38.38 23.14 41.36
C ARG A 681 37.88 23.67 42.70
N ILE A 682 36.85 23.04 43.25
CA ILE A 682 36.21 23.43 44.51
C ILE A 682 36.21 22.21 45.45
N PRO A 683 37.17 22.12 46.38
CA PRO A 683 37.27 20.99 47.32
C PRO A 683 36.13 20.95 48.34
N ASP A 684 35.60 22.13 48.71
CA ASP A 684 34.49 22.23 49.66
C ASP A 684 33.19 21.75 49.02
N LYS A 685 32.54 20.76 49.66
CA LYS A 685 31.38 20.08 49.08
C LYS A 685 30.17 20.99 48.93
N GLU A 686 29.87 21.84 49.92
CA GLU A 686 28.69 22.70 49.90
C GLU A 686 28.85 23.84 48.88
N ALA A 687 30.03 24.45 48.83
CA ALA A 687 30.38 25.44 47.81
C ALA A 687 30.37 24.83 46.40
N ARG A 688 30.87 23.58 46.26
CA ARG A 688 30.86 22.85 44.98
C ARG A 688 29.45 22.59 44.47
N GLU A 689 28.57 22.02 45.31
CA GLU A 689 27.18 21.74 44.93
C GLU A 689 26.44 23.02 44.52
N LYS A 690 26.68 24.14 45.23
CA LYS A 690 26.12 25.44 44.89
C LYS A 690 26.65 25.97 43.55
N ALA A 691 27.95 25.82 43.28
CA ALA A 691 28.58 26.24 42.03
C ALA A 691 28.10 25.40 40.84
N GLU A 692 28.08 24.07 40.97
CA GLU A 692 27.58 23.15 39.95
C GLU A 692 26.11 23.45 39.59
N LYS A 693 25.26 23.69 40.61
CA LYS A 693 23.87 24.10 40.40
C LYS A 693 23.76 25.42 39.64
N LYS A 694 24.56 26.44 40.01
CA LYS A 694 24.58 27.74 39.32
C LYS A 694 24.98 27.59 37.85
N VAL A 695 25.99 26.77 37.56
CA VAL A 695 26.46 26.51 36.18
C VAL A 695 25.37 25.80 35.37
N VAL A 696 24.70 24.79 35.96
CA VAL A 696 23.59 24.08 35.31
C VAL A 696 22.42 25.00 35.01
N GLU A 697 22.03 25.86 35.96
CA GLU A 697 20.98 26.86 35.77
C GLU A 697 21.34 27.83 34.63
N ARG A 698 22.59 28.29 34.56
CA ARG A 698 23.07 29.16 33.48
C ARG A 698 23.01 28.49 32.11
N PHE A 699 23.38 27.21 32.00
CA PHE A 699 23.19 26.47 30.74
C PHE A 699 21.71 26.36 30.35
N GLN A 700 20.82 26.12 31.31
CA GLN A 700 19.38 26.04 31.05
C GLN A 700 18.80 27.39 30.61
N GLU A 701 19.21 28.49 31.23
CA GLU A 701 18.80 29.85 30.85
C GLU A 701 19.24 30.16 29.41
N LEU A 702 20.50 29.88 29.09
CA LEU A 702 21.03 30.03 27.74
C LEU A 702 20.26 29.20 26.72
N GLY A 703 20.09 27.90 26.99
CA GLY A 703 19.32 27.02 26.12
C GLY A 703 17.84 27.40 25.99
N THR A 704 17.27 28.07 26.98
CA THR A 704 15.89 28.60 26.92
C THR A 704 15.77 29.78 25.96
N LYS A 705 16.83 30.58 25.82
CA LYS A 705 16.92 31.62 24.79
C LYS A 705 17.09 31.02 23.40
N LEU A 706 17.81 29.91 23.29
CA LEU A 706 18.06 29.17 22.05
C LEU A 706 16.93 28.21 21.65
N LEU A 707 15.92 28.00 22.48
CA LEU A 707 14.88 27.03 22.17
C LEU A 707 13.99 27.54 21.03
N HIS A 708 13.83 26.77 19.95
CA HIS A 708 12.90 27.12 18.87
C HIS A 708 11.45 27.01 19.34
N ARG A 709 10.63 28.05 19.14
CA ARG A 709 9.29 28.19 19.75
C ARG A 709 8.12 28.10 18.76
N SER A 710 8.33 27.63 17.53
CA SER A 710 7.23 27.51 16.56
C SER A 710 6.20 26.46 17.01
N SER A 711 4.90 26.77 16.87
CA SER A 711 3.77 25.88 17.20
C SER A 711 3.65 24.62 16.33
N ASN A 712 4.39 24.51 15.21
CA ASN A 712 4.33 23.36 14.31
C ASN A 712 4.93 22.05 14.88
N MET A 713 5.39 22.04 16.14
CA MET A 713 5.88 20.82 16.81
C MET A 713 4.79 20.04 17.56
N ASP A 714 3.58 20.58 17.66
CA ASP A 714 2.44 19.93 18.31
C ASP A 714 1.99 18.68 17.55
N GLY A 715 2.13 17.51 18.19
CA GLY A 715 1.77 16.20 17.63
C GLY A 715 2.95 15.30 17.24
N SER A 716 4.19 15.82 17.24
CA SER A 716 5.41 15.01 17.00
C SER A 716 5.97 14.41 18.30
N MET A 717 6.76 13.33 18.24
CA MET A 717 7.51 12.82 19.41
C MET A 717 8.35 13.93 20.08
N PHE A 718 8.79 14.93 19.32
CA PHE A 718 9.63 16.04 19.77
C PHE A 718 8.87 17.06 20.64
N GLY A 719 7.61 17.35 20.32
CA GLY A 719 6.75 18.23 21.12
C GLY A 719 6.51 17.69 22.54
N SER A 720 6.53 16.37 22.73
CA SER A 720 6.34 15.74 24.04
C SER A 720 7.50 15.99 25.03
N ALA A 721 8.74 16.09 24.54
CA ALA A 721 9.92 16.36 25.37
C ALA A 721 9.99 17.84 25.78
N VAL A 722 9.63 18.75 24.87
CA VAL A 722 9.54 20.19 25.17
C VAL A 722 8.31 20.52 26.02
N GLY A 723 7.20 19.81 25.82
CA GLY A 723 5.96 20.00 26.59
C GLY A 723 6.12 19.68 28.08
N ASP A 724 6.90 18.66 28.43
CA ASP A 724 7.17 18.27 29.81
C ASP A 724 8.20 19.21 30.50
N PRO A 725 7.87 19.85 31.64
CA PRO A 725 8.78 20.79 32.29
C PRO A 725 10.11 20.19 32.75
N GLY A 726 10.15 18.91 33.11
CA GLY A 726 11.36 18.22 33.55
C GLY A 726 12.29 17.93 32.38
N LYS A 727 11.76 17.34 31.31
CA LYS A 727 12.50 17.07 30.06
C LYS A 727 12.93 18.36 29.37
N ARG A 728 12.11 19.42 29.40
CA ARG A 728 12.47 20.73 28.85
C ARG A 728 13.76 21.27 29.46
N LYS A 729 13.95 21.16 30.79
CA LYS A 729 15.20 21.58 31.45
C LYS A 729 16.42 20.78 30.97
N LEU A 730 16.26 19.50 30.68
CA LEU A 730 17.33 18.68 30.13
C LEU A 730 17.65 19.06 28.68
N VAL A 731 16.62 19.32 27.87
CA VAL A 731 16.77 19.79 26.48
C VAL A 731 17.49 21.14 26.44
N THR A 732 17.05 22.12 27.23
CA THR A 732 17.68 23.44 27.29
C THR A 732 19.09 23.36 27.88
N GLY A 733 19.31 22.54 28.91
CA GLY A 733 20.67 22.30 29.44
C GLY A 733 21.62 21.75 28.37
N LEU A 734 21.15 20.81 27.53
CA LEU A 734 21.95 20.23 26.46
C LEU A 734 22.28 21.24 25.35
N LEU A 735 21.29 22.05 24.96
CA LEU A 735 21.48 23.14 23.98
C LEU A 735 22.46 24.19 24.50
N GLY A 736 22.32 24.61 25.77
CA GLY A 736 23.21 25.57 26.40
C GLY A 736 24.65 25.06 26.47
N GLN A 737 24.87 23.82 26.91
CA GLN A 737 26.20 23.20 26.93
C GLN A 737 26.82 23.17 25.52
N SER A 738 26.05 22.72 24.53
CA SER A 738 26.52 22.60 23.15
C SER A 738 26.85 23.96 22.54
N PHE A 739 26.06 25.01 22.84
CA PHE A 739 26.30 26.35 22.34
C PHE A 739 27.55 27.00 22.95
N VAL A 740 27.78 26.86 24.27
CA VAL A 740 29.00 27.39 24.91
C VAL A 740 30.24 26.74 24.29
N ILE A 741 30.19 25.44 24.01
CA ILE A 741 31.27 24.74 23.33
C ILE A 741 31.48 25.28 21.91
N ALA A 742 30.41 25.43 21.13
CA ALA A 742 30.48 26.00 19.79
C ALA A 742 31.08 27.42 19.80
N TYR A 743 30.61 28.29 20.68
CA TYR A 743 31.09 29.66 20.85
C TYR A 743 32.58 29.72 21.22
N ALA A 744 33.00 28.95 22.22
CA ALA A 744 34.41 28.89 22.63
C ALA A 744 35.30 28.36 21.49
N THR A 745 34.81 27.40 20.72
CA THR A 745 35.54 26.80 19.58
C THR A 745 35.77 27.83 18.48
N ILE A 746 34.72 28.53 18.05
CA ILE A 746 34.84 29.59 17.04
C ILE A 746 35.73 30.72 17.54
N ARG A 747 35.59 31.14 18.81
CA ARG A 747 36.41 32.21 19.38
C ARG A 747 37.89 31.85 19.39
N LEU A 748 38.24 30.62 19.76
CA LEU A 748 39.61 30.13 19.74
C LEU A 748 40.18 30.04 18.32
N ASN A 749 39.34 29.63 17.36
CA ASN A 749 39.72 29.43 15.96
C ASN A 749 39.30 30.59 15.04
N LYS A 750 39.18 31.82 15.57
CA LYS A 750 38.61 32.96 14.83
C LYS A 750 39.35 33.22 13.52
N ASP A 751 40.67 33.36 13.57
CA ASP A 751 41.48 33.65 12.37
C ASP A 751 41.45 32.48 11.36
N ALA A 752 41.37 31.24 11.83
CA ALA A 752 41.26 30.08 10.96
C ALA A 752 39.89 30.03 10.27
N THR A 753 38.82 30.33 11.01
CA THR A 753 37.45 30.43 10.47
C THR A 753 37.35 31.51 9.40
N GLU A 754 38.03 32.65 9.59
CA GLU A 754 38.07 33.72 8.59
C GLU A 754 38.77 33.28 7.30
N ARG A 755 39.95 32.65 7.40
CA ARG A 755 40.65 32.12 6.21
C ARG A 755 39.83 31.07 5.44
N ILE A 756 39.13 30.19 6.16
CA ILE A 756 38.22 29.21 5.54
C ILE A 756 37.10 29.94 4.78
N ALA A 757 36.48 30.94 5.41
CA ALA A 757 35.43 31.73 4.76
C ALA A 757 35.95 32.51 3.54
N GLU A 758 37.14 33.08 3.60
CA GLU A 758 37.77 33.77 2.45
C GLU A 758 38.03 32.82 1.28
N ARG A 759 38.55 31.62 1.55
CA ARG A 759 38.73 30.59 0.52
C ARG A 759 37.39 30.15 -0.07
N LEU A 760 36.37 29.97 0.76
CA LEU A 760 35.01 29.66 0.31
C LEU A 760 34.39 30.77 -0.55
N ILE A 761 34.66 32.04 -0.26
CA ILE A 761 34.22 33.17 -1.11
C ILE A 761 34.91 33.13 -2.47
N ALA A 762 36.20 32.77 -2.52
CA ALA A 762 36.96 32.68 -3.76
C ALA A 762 36.47 31.52 -4.65
N GLU A 763 36.27 30.34 -4.07
CA GLU A 763 35.86 29.13 -4.81
C GLU A 763 34.34 29.03 -5.02
N THR A 764 33.55 29.77 -4.22
CA THR A 764 32.07 29.73 -4.11
C THR A 764 31.47 28.39 -3.64
N GLU A 765 32.12 27.28 -3.96
CA GLU A 765 31.69 25.93 -3.60
C GLU A 765 32.89 24.95 -3.69
N MET A 766 33.03 24.08 -2.69
CA MET A 766 34.09 23.08 -2.58
C MET A 766 33.49 21.71 -2.23
N TYR A 767 34.15 20.64 -2.65
CA TYR A 767 33.66 19.26 -2.50
C TYR A 767 34.75 18.27 -2.07
N GLY A 768 34.34 17.24 -1.35
CA GLY A 768 35.12 16.04 -1.06
C GLY A 768 36.46 16.34 -0.40
N ASP A 769 37.52 15.82 -1.02
CA ASP A 769 38.88 15.94 -0.50
C ASP A 769 39.32 17.43 -0.40
N ASP A 770 38.86 18.30 -1.31
CA ASP A 770 39.20 19.73 -1.33
C ASP A 770 38.78 20.47 -0.03
N VAL A 771 37.62 20.09 0.54
CA VAL A 771 37.12 20.65 1.80
C VAL A 771 37.91 20.11 2.97
N THR A 772 38.21 18.80 2.95
CA THR A 772 38.91 18.12 4.05
C THR A 772 40.35 18.63 4.16
N GLU A 773 41.07 18.73 3.04
CA GLU A 773 42.43 19.26 3.00
C GLU A 773 42.50 20.70 3.53
N MET A 774 41.55 21.55 3.14
CA MET A 774 41.46 22.93 3.66
C MET A 774 41.28 22.97 5.19
N LEU A 775 40.43 22.08 5.74
CA LEU A 775 40.17 22.04 7.18
C LEU A 775 41.37 21.49 7.96
N ASP A 776 42.05 20.48 7.43
CA ASP A 776 43.29 19.93 7.98
C ASP A 776 44.42 20.99 8.00
N GLU A 777 44.57 21.73 6.90
CA GLU A 777 45.53 22.84 6.76
C GLU A 777 45.27 23.96 7.78
N ALA A 778 44.00 24.17 8.18
CA ALA A 778 43.61 25.20 9.13
C ALA A 778 44.06 24.92 10.57
N ARG A 779 44.48 23.69 10.89
CA ARG A 779 44.97 23.24 12.21
C ARG A 779 44.06 23.67 13.36
N LEU A 780 42.78 23.33 13.23
CA LEU A 780 41.74 23.72 14.18
C LEU A 780 41.98 23.11 15.57
N LEU A 781 41.81 23.91 16.61
CA LEU A 781 42.04 23.53 18.00
C LEU A 781 40.73 23.32 18.77
N LYS A 782 40.71 22.33 19.65
CA LYS A 782 39.59 22.10 20.58
C LYS A 782 39.73 23.02 21.80
N PRO A 783 38.69 23.75 22.22
CA PRO A 783 38.78 24.66 23.35
C PRO A 783 38.81 23.92 24.69
N GLU A 784 39.64 24.39 25.62
CA GLU A 784 39.48 24.12 27.05
C GLU A 784 38.57 25.21 27.64
N ILE A 785 37.48 24.80 28.28
CA ILE A 785 36.44 25.72 28.76
C ILE A 785 36.42 25.67 30.29
N ASP A 786 36.81 26.77 30.92
CA ASP A 786 36.55 26.99 32.34
C ASP A 786 35.16 27.60 32.52
N VAL A 787 34.22 26.79 33.00
CA VAL A 787 32.82 27.23 33.23
C VAL A 787 32.69 28.23 34.37
N LEU A 788 33.72 28.41 35.19
CA LEU A 788 33.77 29.40 36.27
C LEU A 788 34.29 30.76 35.80
N ASP A 789 34.98 30.83 34.65
CA ASP A 789 35.39 32.09 34.05
C ASP A 789 34.19 32.78 33.39
N GLU A 790 33.87 33.99 33.84
CA GLU A 790 32.76 34.77 33.28
C GLU A 790 32.99 35.12 31.81
N ASN A 791 34.25 35.21 31.35
CA ASN A 791 34.56 35.47 29.95
C ASN A 791 34.36 34.26 29.05
N ALA A 792 34.23 33.04 29.60
CA ALA A 792 34.00 31.83 28.80
C ALA A 792 32.56 31.75 28.26
N TRP A 793 31.65 32.55 28.81
CA TRP A 793 30.23 32.51 28.47
C TRP A 793 29.89 33.48 27.32
N PRO A 794 29.00 33.07 26.40
CA PRO A 794 28.52 33.94 25.33
C PRO A 794 27.62 35.04 25.90
N VAL A 795 27.73 36.24 25.31
CA VAL A 795 26.88 37.39 25.63
C VAL A 795 25.74 37.41 24.61
N ILE A 796 24.56 36.90 25.00
CA ILE A 796 23.35 36.81 24.16
C ILE A 796 22.15 37.41 24.86
#